data_AF-A0A2D3C4Q5-F1
#
_entry.id   AF-A0A2D3C4Q5-F1
#
_cell.length_a   1.000
_cell.length_b   1.000
_cell.length_c   1.000
_cell.angle_alpha   90.00
_cell.angle_beta   90.00
_cell.angle_gamma   90.00
#
_symmetry.space_group_name_H-M   'P 1'
#
loop_
_entity.id
_entity.type
_entity.pdbx_description
1 polymer ?
#
loop_
_entity_poly.entity_id
_entity_poly.type
_entity_poly.pdbx_seq_one_letter_code
_entity_poly.pdbx_strand_id
1 'polypeptide(L)'
;MQWKISVFLLVAMLCLAFTGSAAADEHVKCTWEKPCGTEVEQCDQETVFSLYDLTDAQIVTTTDGYYYLDVDSEDGNTISVDDIRLTKFHNKDIPNTQVGPTDQDNGDAFTVVSDATLSYADLNDNGVYDATDGVVLDIDDDGTINQGPAGSIGGDILLTDLPATDVYEVVEEVDPATDESYAVATLVMEKGELGQAWDWVTLSHDAVGTDLTDLPVTTPPYKYVDADDSDNYNTGDKVYVKVDNPAALDQRVQSNAVTIGDVRLFIPENDPCIPDCGTKVLQGDHDATYVLNGFSSDRPDVATSQCNDEPYLAYYTHGELGDGIPTEVYVDMDGNGVVSLGDVRLTNVSTHYPPNSKVVPSNRFDLGHELAPMGTNNPVTGNNVGDADLKYVETDGQAYQGSYTYSLGDAVYINANNAPNTVGQQIVNRGDIRLVEVEVSGVTYAAWSVVEAGDEDDGTPFTGNVGGGAADAEAQYDFADLAGYIDTDANGYWSCPDKLYIQQLDDLAYGDYPNNDAVVTVGDLRLYVPFNDPISPWYEMTEAPWHTVEDDNAYEVVWPDCGTKVTMCELDSEFTLSTPVFANYGEANEPGIKYSERDGDTGFGVDDNAYIDMDGNDVVSTGDIRLTDVSINGEWFYYNNTKVGDQHEGDKGHALLPGNESVEIKLSDRDLLGVVPFDGFTVRIFDNDCSGGWSCVDALYLDVNDSHTSDDHFVTHGDIRLFIKPELTSDQNGGEEPQGPTPDYNQFDADENGEISGTELSNAIDAFYLGDISGDDVSEIIDYFYLGGAGYL
;
A
#
# COMPACT_ATOMS: atom_id res chain seq x y z
N MET A 1 43.92 42.13 14.68
CA MET A 1 43.43 41.84 13.32
C MET A 1 42.93 40.41 13.18
N GLN A 2 43.60 39.40 13.75
CA GLN A 2 43.17 38.00 13.70
C GLN A 2 41.73 37.73 14.19
N TRP A 3 41.27 38.38 15.27
CA TRP A 3 39.90 38.17 15.77
C TRP A 3 38.82 38.62 14.78
N LYS A 4 39.04 39.73 14.06
CA LYS A 4 38.09 40.22 13.06
C LYS A 4 38.03 39.34 11.81
N ILE A 5 39.16 38.70 11.45
CA ILE A 5 39.22 37.76 10.33
C ILE A 5 38.56 36.42 10.71
N SER A 6 38.68 36.00 11.97
CA SER A 6 38.05 34.75 12.45
C SER A 6 36.53 34.88 12.50
N VAL A 7 36.00 36.02 12.97
CA VAL A 7 34.55 36.29 12.97
C VAL A 7 34.01 36.38 11.54
N PHE A 8 34.76 37.00 10.62
CA PHE A 8 34.33 37.10 9.22
C PHE A 8 34.33 35.76 8.49
N LEU A 9 35.30 34.87 8.78
CA LEU A 9 35.34 33.51 8.25
C LEU A 9 34.24 32.62 8.85
N LEU A 10 33.93 32.78 10.14
CA LEU A 10 32.83 32.07 10.78
C LEU A 10 31.48 32.47 10.15
N VAL A 11 31.24 33.77 9.97
CA VAL A 11 30.03 34.27 9.31
C VAL A 11 29.96 33.82 7.84
N ALA A 12 31.08 33.79 7.12
CA ALA A 12 31.09 33.31 5.74
C ALA A 12 30.88 31.78 5.63
N MET A 13 31.39 30.99 6.57
CA MET A 13 31.12 29.54 6.66
C MET A 13 29.68 29.27 7.06
N LEU A 14 29.10 30.06 7.97
CA LEU A 14 27.68 30.01 8.30
C LEU A 14 26.84 30.36 7.06
N CYS A 15 27.14 31.44 6.33
CA CYS A 15 26.44 31.78 5.09
C CYS A 15 26.59 30.72 3.98
N LEU A 16 27.72 29.99 3.92
CA LEU A 16 27.92 28.88 2.98
C LEU A 16 27.19 27.60 3.42
N ALA A 17 27.06 27.35 4.73
CA ALA A 17 26.22 26.28 5.25
C ALA A 17 24.73 26.58 4.98
N PHE A 18 24.28 27.82 5.23
CA PHE A 18 22.90 28.28 4.98
C PHE A 18 22.50 28.36 3.51
N THR A 19 23.46 28.45 2.58
CA THR A 19 23.18 28.39 1.13
C THR A 19 23.34 26.99 0.55
N GLY A 20 23.99 26.07 1.28
CA GLY A 20 24.04 24.65 0.95
C GLY A 20 22.80 23.89 1.44
N SER A 21 22.26 24.24 2.62
CA SER A 21 21.03 23.64 3.15
C SER A 21 19.76 24.14 2.45
N ALA A 22 19.75 25.38 1.96
CA ALA A 22 18.62 25.91 1.19
C ALA A 22 18.59 25.48 -0.30
N ALA A 23 19.56 24.67 -0.74
CA ALA A 23 19.64 24.18 -2.13
C ALA A 23 19.65 22.64 -2.21
N ALA A 24 19.46 21.95 -1.08
CA ALA A 24 19.45 20.50 -0.98
C ALA A 24 18.07 19.93 -0.60
N ASP A 25 17.01 20.74 -0.63
CA ASP A 25 15.69 20.30 -0.19
C ASP A 25 14.56 20.88 -1.05
N GLU A 26 14.58 20.53 -2.34
CA GLU A 26 13.44 20.71 -3.25
C GLU A 26 12.86 19.36 -3.72
N HIS A 27 13.34 18.23 -3.17
CA HIS A 27 12.94 16.87 -3.61
C HIS A 27 12.49 15.92 -2.49
N VAL A 28 12.32 16.40 -1.26
CA VAL A 28 11.53 15.66 -0.26
C VAL A 28 10.34 16.54 0.11
N LYS A 29 9.34 16.57 -0.78
CA LYS A 29 7.99 16.86 -0.33
C LYS A 29 7.54 15.65 0.48
N CYS A 30 7.90 15.59 1.76
CA CYS A 30 7.08 14.85 2.71
C CYS A 30 5.69 15.50 2.61
N THR A 31 4.72 14.76 2.11
CA THR A 31 3.31 15.10 2.18
C THR A 31 2.96 15.20 3.65
N TRP A 32 2.96 16.43 4.17
CA TRP A 32 2.42 16.73 5.48
C TRP A 32 0.94 16.34 5.46
N GLU A 33 0.58 15.27 6.16
CA GLU A 33 -0.79 14.78 6.18
C GLU A 33 -1.73 15.81 6.82
N LYS A 34 -2.86 16.00 6.15
CA LYS A 34 -3.80 17.07 6.46
C LYS A 34 -4.62 16.76 7.72
N PRO A 35 -5.13 17.80 8.43
CA PRO A 35 -6.01 17.61 9.58
C PRO A 35 -7.29 16.80 9.23
N CYS A 36 -7.89 16.17 10.25
CA CYS A 36 -9.21 15.56 10.11
C CYS A 36 -10.25 16.57 9.60
N GLY A 37 -11.17 16.14 8.75
CA GLY A 37 -12.16 16.97 8.06
C GLY A 37 -11.72 17.50 6.71
N THR A 38 -10.63 16.97 6.18
CA THR A 38 -10.14 17.29 4.84
C THR A 38 -10.51 16.17 3.88
N GLU A 39 -10.80 16.59 2.65
CA GLU A 39 -10.94 15.72 1.50
C GLU A 39 -9.61 15.02 1.24
N VAL A 40 -9.70 13.72 0.95
CA VAL A 40 -8.61 12.87 0.51
C VAL A 40 -8.14 13.40 -0.83
N GLU A 41 -6.91 13.89 -0.86
CA GLU A 41 -6.25 14.23 -2.11
C GLU A 41 -5.69 12.97 -2.73
N GLN A 42 -5.67 12.96 -4.05
CA GLN A 42 -5.09 11.87 -4.84
C GLN A 42 -3.61 11.57 -4.51
N CYS A 43 -2.91 12.49 -3.86
CA CYS A 43 -1.52 12.38 -3.41
C CYS A 43 -1.36 11.86 -1.98
N ASP A 44 -2.45 11.48 -1.32
CA ASP A 44 -2.36 10.92 0.02
C ASP A 44 -2.05 9.43 -0.08
N GLN A 45 -1.13 8.94 0.75
CA GLN A 45 -0.62 7.55 0.72
C GLN A 45 -1.71 6.49 0.88
N GLU A 46 -2.85 6.90 1.43
CA GLU A 46 -4.01 6.06 1.67
C GLU A 46 -4.99 5.96 0.50
N THR A 47 -4.69 6.57 -0.63
CA THR A 47 -5.64 6.67 -1.76
C THR A 47 -5.44 5.55 -2.78
N VAL A 48 -6.52 4.86 -3.11
CA VAL A 48 -6.59 3.94 -4.26
C VAL A 48 -7.09 4.67 -5.50
N PHE A 49 -6.43 4.42 -6.62
CA PHE A 49 -6.72 5.06 -7.89
C PHE A 49 -7.77 4.25 -8.65
N SER A 50 -9.04 4.55 -8.40
CA SER A 50 -10.17 3.96 -9.11
C SER A 50 -10.19 4.39 -10.59
N LEU A 51 -10.39 3.40 -11.46
CA LEU A 51 -10.34 3.53 -12.91
C LEU A 51 -11.73 3.45 -13.53
N TYR A 52 -12.00 4.42 -14.40
CA TYR A 52 -13.22 4.58 -15.17
C TYR A 52 -12.99 4.27 -16.65
N ASP A 53 -13.97 3.65 -17.29
CA ASP A 53 -13.85 3.29 -18.71
C ASP A 53 -13.93 4.52 -19.63
N LEU A 54 -12.91 4.73 -20.46
CA LEU A 54 -13.02 5.62 -21.62
C LEU A 54 -13.67 4.87 -22.79
N THR A 55 -14.97 4.62 -22.68
CA THR A 55 -15.72 3.75 -23.61
C THR A 55 -15.70 4.17 -25.07
N ASP A 56 -15.51 5.47 -25.33
CA ASP A 56 -15.49 6.06 -26.66
C ASP A 56 -14.06 6.33 -27.17
N ALA A 57 -13.04 6.07 -26.36
CA ALA A 57 -11.67 6.42 -26.73
C ALA A 57 -11.13 5.59 -27.89
N GLN A 58 -10.50 6.26 -28.84
CA GLN A 58 -9.96 5.63 -30.05
C GLN A 58 -8.68 6.31 -30.54
N ILE A 59 -7.82 5.55 -31.20
CA ILE A 59 -6.63 6.10 -31.82
C ILE A 59 -7.02 6.75 -33.15
N VAL A 60 -6.64 8.01 -33.32
CA VAL A 60 -6.92 8.79 -34.53
C VAL A 60 -5.66 9.41 -35.10
N THR A 61 -5.69 9.71 -36.40
CA THR A 61 -4.60 10.40 -37.09
C THR A 61 -5.13 11.56 -37.94
N THR A 62 -4.42 12.68 -37.90
CA THR A 62 -4.71 13.86 -38.72
C THR A 62 -4.21 13.68 -40.16
N THR A 63 -4.63 14.55 -41.09
CA THR A 63 -4.13 14.50 -42.48
C THR A 63 -2.63 14.74 -42.60
N ASP A 64 -2.03 15.36 -41.59
CA ASP A 64 -0.60 15.64 -41.49
C ASP A 64 0.16 14.54 -40.72
N GLY A 65 -0.51 13.42 -40.37
CA GLY A 65 0.11 12.22 -39.80
C GLY A 65 0.43 12.29 -38.31
N TYR A 66 -0.15 13.24 -37.57
CA TYR A 66 -0.05 13.27 -36.10
C TYR A 66 -1.12 12.37 -35.49
N TYR A 67 -0.72 11.56 -34.51
CA TYR A 67 -1.58 10.62 -33.79
C TYR A 67 -2.01 11.16 -32.44
N TYR A 68 -3.27 10.87 -32.10
CA TYR A 68 -3.94 11.26 -30.86
C TYR A 68 -4.75 10.07 -30.33
N LEU A 69 -4.96 10.06 -29.02
CA LEU A 69 -6.08 9.35 -28.40
C LEU A 69 -7.24 10.34 -28.35
N ASP A 70 -8.24 10.09 -29.21
CA ASP A 70 -9.52 10.79 -29.25
C ASP A 70 -10.35 10.26 -28.09
N VAL A 71 -10.59 11.08 -27.07
CA VAL A 71 -11.19 10.65 -25.79
C VAL A 71 -12.70 10.91 -25.73
N ASP A 72 -13.22 11.70 -26.66
CA ASP A 72 -14.65 11.97 -26.80
C ASP A 72 -15.18 11.51 -28.17
N SER A 73 -16.47 11.13 -28.24
CA SER A 73 -17.10 10.71 -29.50
C SER A 73 -17.91 11.82 -30.18
N GLU A 74 -17.98 13.03 -29.59
CA GLU A 74 -19.00 14.02 -29.94
C GLU A 74 -18.54 15.05 -30.99
N ASP A 75 -17.24 15.12 -31.28
CA ASP A 75 -16.66 16.27 -31.99
C ASP A 75 -16.69 16.21 -33.52
N GLY A 76 -17.34 15.20 -34.09
CA GLY A 76 -17.59 15.15 -35.55
C GLY A 76 -16.33 14.91 -36.38
N ASN A 77 -15.41 14.10 -35.85
CA ASN A 77 -14.12 13.70 -36.42
C ASN A 77 -13.11 14.86 -36.55
N THR A 78 -13.09 15.74 -35.55
CA THR A 78 -12.03 16.74 -35.40
C THR A 78 -11.39 16.60 -34.04
N ILE A 79 -10.09 16.85 -33.97
CA ILE A 79 -9.34 16.85 -32.70
C ILE A 79 -9.97 17.88 -31.78
N SER A 80 -10.40 17.44 -30.60
CA SER A 80 -11.16 18.24 -29.65
C SER A 80 -10.25 18.90 -28.62
N VAL A 81 -10.86 19.62 -27.68
CA VAL A 81 -10.19 19.89 -26.41
C VAL A 81 -10.25 18.60 -25.62
N ASP A 82 -9.17 18.26 -24.94
CA ASP A 82 -9.06 17.09 -24.06
C ASP A 82 -8.46 15.82 -24.70
N ASP A 83 -8.41 15.74 -26.03
CA ASP A 83 -7.65 14.70 -26.75
C ASP A 83 -6.16 14.66 -26.33
N ILE A 84 -5.58 13.46 -26.31
CA ILE A 84 -4.19 13.27 -25.86
C ILE A 84 -3.27 13.09 -27.07
N ARG A 85 -2.22 13.91 -27.15
CA ARG A 85 -1.18 13.78 -28.19
C ARG A 85 -0.31 12.56 -27.95
N LEU A 86 -0.34 11.61 -28.87
CA LEU A 86 0.59 10.47 -28.86
C LEU A 86 1.87 10.75 -29.64
N THR A 87 1.86 11.80 -30.47
CA THR A 87 3.02 12.26 -31.22
C THR A 87 3.23 13.76 -31.06
N LYS A 88 4.46 14.20 -31.33
CA LYS A 88 4.82 15.60 -31.25
C LYS A 88 4.12 16.42 -32.34
N PHE A 89 3.27 17.37 -31.94
CA PHE A 89 2.67 18.31 -32.88
C PHE A 89 3.64 19.46 -33.19
N HIS A 90 4.17 19.46 -34.42
CA HIS A 90 5.19 20.40 -34.89
C HIS A 90 6.43 20.46 -33.98
N ASN A 91 6.86 21.68 -33.58
CA ASN A 91 8.05 21.91 -32.76
C ASN A 91 7.69 22.43 -31.35
N LYS A 92 6.39 22.62 -31.06
CA LYS A 92 5.94 23.34 -29.87
C LYS A 92 5.35 22.39 -28.84
N ASP A 93 4.49 21.49 -29.27
CA ASP A 93 3.66 20.69 -28.38
C ASP A 93 4.22 19.26 -28.39
N ILE A 94 4.66 18.81 -27.21
CA ILE A 94 5.32 17.51 -27.03
C ILE A 94 4.27 16.39 -26.97
N PRO A 95 4.66 15.13 -27.26
CA PRO A 95 3.81 13.99 -26.95
C PRO A 95 3.45 13.96 -25.46
N ASN A 96 2.43 13.16 -25.14
CA ASN A 96 1.78 13.17 -23.84
C ASN A 96 1.40 14.57 -23.37
N THR A 97 0.64 15.28 -24.19
CA THR A 97 -0.01 16.50 -23.72
C THR A 97 -1.42 16.53 -24.22
N GLN A 98 -2.29 17.10 -23.41
CA GLN A 98 -3.67 17.31 -23.77
C GLN A 98 -3.80 18.46 -24.77
N VAL A 99 -4.74 18.35 -25.71
CA VAL A 99 -5.06 19.42 -26.65
C VAL A 99 -5.81 20.53 -25.93
N GLY A 100 -5.18 21.71 -25.83
CA GLY A 100 -5.78 22.86 -25.20
C GLY A 100 -6.75 23.63 -26.13
N PRO A 101 -7.63 24.48 -25.57
CA PRO A 101 -8.60 25.27 -26.33
C PRO A 101 -8.00 26.32 -27.27
N THR A 102 -6.69 26.59 -27.15
CA THR A 102 -5.98 27.55 -28.01
C THR A 102 -4.90 26.93 -28.87
N ASP A 103 -4.74 25.60 -28.79
CA ASP A 103 -3.74 24.92 -29.59
C ASP A 103 -4.15 24.91 -31.06
N GLN A 104 -3.15 24.78 -31.92
CA GLN A 104 -3.35 24.92 -33.36
C GLN A 104 -3.98 23.67 -33.98
N ASP A 105 -3.78 22.50 -33.36
CA ASP A 105 -4.37 21.23 -33.75
C ASP A 105 -5.83 21.06 -33.32
N ASN A 106 -6.34 21.89 -32.40
CA ASN A 106 -7.75 21.89 -32.05
C ASN A 106 -8.62 22.26 -33.27
N GLY A 107 -9.54 21.35 -33.63
CA GLY A 107 -10.41 21.42 -34.78
C GLY A 107 -9.82 20.83 -36.07
N ASP A 108 -8.62 20.26 -36.02
CA ASP A 108 -8.03 19.55 -37.17
C ASP A 108 -8.82 18.28 -37.45
N ALA A 109 -9.14 18.03 -38.71
CA ALA A 109 -9.88 16.83 -39.09
C ALA A 109 -9.00 15.58 -38.98
N PHE A 110 -9.56 14.50 -38.42
CA PHE A 110 -8.88 13.23 -38.28
C PHE A 110 -9.58 12.08 -39.00
N THR A 111 -8.90 10.94 -39.05
CA THR A 111 -9.45 9.63 -39.38
C THR A 111 -9.06 8.62 -38.31
N VAL A 112 -9.99 7.75 -37.92
CA VAL A 112 -9.74 6.65 -36.99
C VAL A 112 -8.72 5.68 -37.59
N VAL A 113 -7.75 5.27 -36.79
CA VAL A 113 -6.72 4.29 -37.16
C VAL A 113 -7.22 2.91 -36.74
N SER A 114 -8.00 2.26 -37.63
CA SER A 114 -8.68 1.00 -37.30
C SER A 114 -7.76 -0.21 -37.14
N ASP A 115 -6.54 -0.09 -37.66
CA ASP A 115 -5.57 -1.18 -37.72
C ASP A 115 -4.49 -1.01 -36.63
N ALA A 116 -4.57 0.02 -35.79
CA ALA A 116 -3.60 0.20 -34.71
C ALA A 116 -3.88 -0.79 -33.57
N THR A 117 -2.85 -1.48 -33.10
CA THR A 117 -2.90 -2.40 -31.97
C THR A 117 -1.93 -1.96 -30.89
N LEU A 118 -2.31 -2.18 -29.63
CA LEU A 118 -1.40 -2.07 -28.50
C LEU A 118 -0.63 -3.39 -28.40
N SER A 119 0.69 -3.31 -28.48
CA SER A 119 1.59 -4.46 -28.49
C SER A 119 2.74 -4.22 -27.52
N TYR A 120 3.46 -5.27 -27.15
CA TYR A 120 4.70 -5.17 -26.38
C TYR A 120 5.86 -5.86 -27.10
N ALA A 121 7.05 -5.35 -26.86
CA ALA A 121 8.30 -5.95 -27.27
C ALA A 121 8.85 -6.80 -26.12
N ASP A 122 8.76 -8.12 -26.29
CA ASP A 122 9.30 -9.14 -25.38
C ASP A 122 10.83 -9.13 -25.47
N LEU A 123 11.49 -8.39 -24.58
CA LEU A 123 12.94 -8.17 -24.69
C LEU A 123 13.76 -9.28 -24.03
N ASN A 124 13.15 -10.06 -23.15
CA ASN A 124 13.79 -11.16 -22.46
C ASN A 124 13.41 -12.55 -23.05
N ASP A 125 12.60 -12.56 -24.11
CA ASP A 125 12.12 -13.73 -24.87
C ASP A 125 11.36 -14.76 -24.00
N ASN A 126 10.65 -14.31 -22.95
CA ASN A 126 9.88 -15.20 -22.05
C ASN A 126 8.47 -15.51 -22.58
N GLY A 127 8.00 -14.78 -23.60
CA GLY A 127 6.69 -14.91 -24.24
C GLY A 127 5.52 -14.35 -23.44
N VAL A 128 5.79 -13.52 -22.43
CA VAL A 128 4.80 -12.97 -21.49
C VAL A 128 5.11 -11.50 -21.25
N TYR A 129 4.08 -10.66 -21.23
CA TYR A 129 4.25 -9.26 -20.90
C TYR A 129 4.69 -9.10 -19.44
N ASP A 130 5.78 -8.37 -19.21
CA ASP A 130 6.30 -8.09 -17.86
C ASP A 130 6.82 -6.64 -17.71
N ALA A 131 7.36 -6.25 -16.55
CA ALA A 131 7.82 -4.90 -16.23
C ALA A 131 9.04 -4.45 -17.06
N THR A 132 9.74 -5.37 -17.71
CA THR A 132 10.91 -5.07 -18.55
C THR A 132 10.53 -4.71 -19.98
N ASP A 133 9.42 -5.25 -20.47
CA ASP A 133 9.01 -5.07 -21.86
C ASP A 133 8.63 -3.62 -22.19
N GLY A 134 8.85 -3.19 -23.43
CA GLY A 134 8.35 -1.87 -23.87
C GLY A 134 6.98 -1.99 -24.51
N VAL A 135 6.07 -1.05 -24.26
CA VAL A 135 4.77 -0.98 -24.93
C VAL A 135 4.86 -0.10 -26.17
N VAL A 136 4.28 -0.60 -27.25
CA VAL A 136 4.32 0.00 -28.58
C VAL A 136 2.90 0.07 -29.14
N LEU A 137 2.56 1.21 -29.72
CA LEU A 137 1.41 1.31 -30.61
C LEU A 137 1.86 0.88 -32.02
N ASP A 138 1.57 -0.37 -32.36
CA ASP A 138 1.79 -0.94 -33.70
C ASP A 138 0.73 -0.38 -34.63
N ILE A 139 1.12 0.56 -35.48
CA ILE A 139 0.18 1.34 -36.29
C ILE A 139 -0.30 0.55 -37.51
N ASP A 140 0.49 -0.42 -37.99
CA ASP A 140 0.19 -1.18 -39.19
C ASP A 140 -0.10 -2.67 -38.97
N ASP A 141 -0.15 -3.11 -37.71
CA ASP A 141 -0.51 -4.47 -37.26
C ASP A 141 0.32 -5.52 -38.02
N ASP A 142 1.62 -5.23 -38.14
CA ASP A 142 2.57 -6.11 -38.82
C ASP A 142 3.37 -6.99 -37.87
N GLY A 143 3.23 -6.75 -36.56
CA GLY A 143 3.84 -7.54 -35.50
C GLY A 143 5.33 -7.30 -35.35
N THR A 144 5.87 -6.20 -35.90
CA THR A 144 7.27 -5.81 -35.74
C THR A 144 7.42 -4.30 -35.61
N ILE A 145 8.33 -3.85 -34.76
CA ILE A 145 8.63 -2.42 -34.66
C ILE A 145 9.22 -1.94 -35.98
N ASN A 146 8.49 -1.10 -36.70
CA ASN A 146 8.87 -0.65 -38.02
C ASN A 146 8.79 0.88 -38.18
N GLN A 147 9.62 1.35 -39.11
CA GLN A 147 9.47 2.67 -39.67
C GLN A 147 8.50 2.54 -40.83
N GLY A 148 7.35 3.19 -40.71
CA GLY A 148 6.31 3.11 -41.71
C GLY A 148 6.76 3.53 -43.11
N PRO A 149 5.89 3.46 -44.11
CA PRO A 149 6.26 3.58 -45.51
C PRO A 149 7.13 4.82 -45.78
N ALA A 150 8.25 4.67 -46.50
CA ALA A 150 9.19 5.76 -46.71
C ALA A 150 8.52 7.04 -47.28
N GLY A 151 8.50 8.11 -46.47
CA GLY A 151 7.83 9.39 -46.79
C GLY A 151 6.41 9.53 -46.24
N SER A 152 5.89 8.49 -45.59
CA SER A 152 4.81 8.56 -44.60
C SER A 152 5.39 9.06 -43.28
N ILE A 153 4.56 9.75 -42.52
CA ILE A 153 4.85 10.24 -41.18
C ILE A 153 4.17 9.22 -40.26
N GLY A 154 4.59 7.95 -40.24
CA GLY A 154 3.74 6.89 -39.66
C GLY A 154 4.36 5.51 -39.56
N GLY A 155 5.50 5.39 -38.87
CA GLY A 155 5.88 4.13 -38.19
C GLY A 155 5.35 4.09 -36.76
N ASP A 156 5.65 3.01 -36.06
CA ASP A 156 5.15 2.75 -34.72
C ASP A 156 5.60 3.80 -33.70
N ILE A 157 4.85 3.86 -32.60
CA ILE A 157 5.10 4.80 -31.51
C ILE A 157 5.43 3.99 -30.26
N LEU A 158 6.59 4.24 -29.66
CA LEU A 158 6.90 3.71 -28.35
C LEU A 158 6.05 4.46 -27.32
N LEU A 159 5.20 3.75 -26.58
CA LEU A 159 4.42 4.35 -25.48
C LEU A 159 5.25 4.35 -24.19
N THR A 160 6.19 3.42 -24.05
CA THR A 160 7.15 3.39 -22.94
C THR A 160 8.59 3.35 -23.42
N ASP A 161 9.53 3.54 -22.50
CA ASP A 161 10.94 3.20 -22.74
C ASP A 161 11.09 1.74 -23.18
N LEU A 162 12.14 1.46 -23.94
CA LEU A 162 12.48 0.11 -24.40
C LEU A 162 13.96 -0.20 -24.04
N PRO A 163 14.24 -1.04 -23.03
CA PRO A 163 13.31 -1.66 -22.08
C PRO A 163 12.68 -0.62 -21.14
N ALA A 164 11.52 -0.94 -20.56
CA ALA A 164 10.79 -0.02 -19.67
C ALA A 164 11.47 0.13 -18.30
N THR A 165 12.22 -0.89 -17.88
CA THR A 165 13.06 -0.94 -16.67
C THR A 165 14.43 -1.53 -17.02
N ASP A 166 15.38 -1.48 -16.09
CA ASP A 166 16.69 -2.12 -16.27
C ASP A 166 16.52 -3.64 -16.37
N VAL A 167 17.13 -4.27 -17.39
CA VAL A 167 17.06 -5.72 -17.59
C VAL A 167 18.28 -6.38 -16.97
N TYR A 168 18.04 -7.30 -16.05
CA TYR A 168 19.08 -8.09 -15.40
C TYR A 168 19.02 -9.55 -15.85
N GLU A 169 20.18 -10.14 -16.13
CA GLU A 169 20.31 -11.59 -16.33
C GLU A 169 20.98 -12.19 -15.11
N VAL A 170 20.41 -13.30 -14.61
CA VAL A 170 21.02 -14.08 -13.54
C VAL A 170 22.12 -14.97 -14.14
N VAL A 171 23.37 -14.59 -13.92
CA VAL A 171 24.53 -15.38 -14.33
C VAL A 171 25.12 -16.14 -13.15
N GLU A 172 25.55 -17.38 -13.40
CA GLU A 172 26.29 -18.16 -12.43
C GLU A 172 27.76 -17.71 -12.43
N GLU A 173 28.18 -16.94 -11.42
CA GLU A 173 29.59 -16.63 -11.17
C GLU A 173 30.22 -17.70 -10.27
N VAL A 174 31.50 -17.99 -10.45
CA VAL A 174 32.27 -18.90 -9.58
C VAL A 174 33.27 -18.10 -8.78
N ASP A 175 33.17 -18.10 -7.45
CA ASP A 175 34.18 -17.52 -6.57
C ASP A 175 35.50 -18.30 -6.75
N PRO A 176 36.55 -17.67 -7.28
CA PRO A 176 37.82 -18.36 -7.51
C PRO A 176 38.53 -18.80 -6.21
N ALA A 177 38.16 -18.28 -5.05
CA ALA A 177 38.76 -18.62 -3.77
C ALA A 177 38.16 -19.88 -3.14
N THR A 178 36.84 -20.06 -3.27
CA THR A 178 36.10 -21.17 -2.67
C THR A 178 35.72 -22.26 -3.69
N ASP A 179 35.79 -21.97 -5.00
CA ASP A 179 35.24 -22.81 -6.09
C ASP A 179 33.73 -23.01 -5.95
N GLU A 180 33.07 -22.13 -5.19
CA GLU A 180 31.62 -22.08 -5.03
C GLU A 180 31.04 -21.20 -6.12
N SER A 181 29.88 -21.58 -6.68
CA SER A 181 29.18 -20.71 -7.60
C SER A 181 28.01 -20.02 -6.92
N TYR A 182 27.77 -18.79 -7.33
CA TYR A 182 26.68 -17.97 -6.87
C TYR A 182 26.00 -17.27 -8.03
N ALA A 183 24.69 -17.08 -7.91
CA ALA A 183 23.91 -16.32 -8.87
C ALA A 183 24.16 -14.83 -8.64
N VAL A 184 24.50 -14.10 -9.70
CA VAL A 184 24.62 -12.64 -9.68
C VAL A 184 23.71 -12.10 -10.76
N ALA A 185 22.81 -11.19 -10.38
CA ALA A 185 22.08 -10.38 -11.34
C ALA A 185 23.07 -9.40 -11.98
N THR A 186 23.30 -9.54 -13.29
CA THR A 186 24.13 -8.62 -14.07
C THR A 186 23.25 -7.80 -14.98
N LEU A 187 23.38 -6.47 -14.92
CA LEU A 187 22.70 -5.56 -15.84
C LEU A 187 23.09 -5.90 -17.28
N VAL A 188 22.10 -6.29 -18.10
CA VAL A 188 22.26 -6.63 -19.51
C VAL A 188 21.87 -5.46 -20.41
N MET A 189 20.82 -4.73 -20.04
CA MET A 189 20.29 -3.61 -20.82
C MET A 189 19.81 -2.51 -19.87
N GLU A 190 20.22 -1.26 -20.11
CA GLU A 190 19.75 -0.11 -19.35
C GLU A 190 18.34 0.30 -19.83
N LYS A 191 17.50 0.81 -18.92
CA LYS A 191 16.21 1.39 -19.25
C LYS A 191 16.32 2.38 -20.42
N GLY A 192 15.47 2.17 -21.43
CA GLY A 192 15.38 3.01 -22.63
C GLY A 192 16.60 2.98 -23.56
N GLU A 193 17.48 1.97 -23.45
CA GLU A 193 18.65 1.80 -24.31
C GLU A 193 18.29 1.69 -25.80
N LEU A 194 17.16 1.07 -26.14
CA LEU A 194 16.69 0.88 -27.51
C LEU A 194 15.75 1.98 -28.02
N GLY A 195 15.23 2.81 -27.12
CA GLY A 195 14.30 3.90 -27.40
C GLY A 195 13.67 4.47 -26.13
N GLN A 196 13.29 5.75 -26.17
CA GLN A 196 12.60 6.40 -25.06
C GLN A 196 11.09 6.42 -25.28
N ALA A 197 10.33 6.60 -24.20
CA ALA A 197 8.90 6.78 -24.25
C ALA A 197 8.50 7.93 -25.19
N TRP A 198 7.40 7.73 -25.91
CA TRP A 198 6.85 8.63 -26.91
C TRP A 198 7.74 8.86 -28.14
N ASP A 199 8.80 8.07 -28.31
CA ASP A 199 9.63 8.15 -29.50
C ASP A 199 8.89 7.61 -30.72
N TRP A 200 9.02 8.36 -31.80
CA TRP A 200 8.64 7.90 -33.11
C TRP A 200 9.75 7.04 -33.70
N VAL A 201 9.43 5.78 -34.01
CA VAL A 201 10.37 4.85 -34.64
C VAL A 201 10.72 5.30 -36.07
N THR A 202 11.98 5.70 -36.25
CA THR A 202 12.56 6.07 -37.56
C THR A 202 13.52 5.00 -38.09
N LEU A 203 13.96 5.12 -39.35
CA LEU A 203 14.92 4.18 -39.99
C LEU A 203 16.19 3.85 -39.22
N SER A 204 16.62 4.75 -38.35
CA SER A 204 17.85 4.60 -37.58
C SER A 204 17.57 4.37 -36.10
N HIS A 205 16.33 4.07 -35.74
CA HIS A 205 15.94 3.77 -34.38
C HIS A 205 16.39 2.34 -34.05
N ASP A 206 17.01 2.14 -32.89
CA ASP A 206 17.67 0.88 -32.53
C ASP A 206 16.66 -0.25 -32.29
N ALA A 207 15.42 0.10 -31.92
CA ALA A 207 14.27 -0.82 -31.85
C ALA A 207 13.75 -1.37 -33.20
N VAL A 208 14.19 -0.87 -34.37
CA VAL A 208 13.63 -1.32 -35.66
C VAL A 208 13.91 -2.80 -35.91
N GLY A 209 12.85 -3.56 -36.16
CA GLY A 209 12.87 -4.99 -36.45
C GLY A 209 12.76 -5.87 -35.20
N THR A 210 12.51 -5.29 -34.03
CA THR A 210 12.08 -6.04 -32.84
C THR A 210 10.69 -6.63 -33.08
N ASP A 211 10.51 -7.91 -32.77
CA ASP A 211 9.21 -8.58 -32.90
C ASP A 211 8.25 -8.07 -31.81
N LEU A 212 6.96 -7.96 -32.14
CA LEU A 212 5.90 -7.51 -31.24
C LEU A 212 4.88 -8.62 -30.98
N THR A 213 4.32 -8.61 -29.77
CA THR A 213 3.19 -9.46 -29.38
C THR A 213 2.04 -8.57 -28.90
N ASP A 214 0.80 -8.94 -29.22
CA ASP A 214 -0.40 -8.21 -28.77
C ASP A 214 -0.41 -8.08 -27.24
N LEU A 215 -0.66 -6.86 -26.75
CA LEU A 215 -0.77 -6.58 -25.33
C LEU A 215 -2.10 -7.17 -24.80
N PRO A 216 -2.10 -7.93 -23.68
CA PRO A 216 -3.33 -8.47 -23.12
C PRO A 216 -4.10 -7.35 -22.42
N VAL A 217 -4.93 -6.61 -23.13
CA VAL A 217 -5.66 -5.45 -22.58
C VAL A 217 -7.13 -5.77 -22.29
N THR A 218 -7.68 -5.09 -21.27
CA THR A 218 -9.13 -5.06 -21.02
C THR A 218 -9.89 -4.46 -22.21
N THR A 219 -11.20 -4.68 -22.29
CA THR A 219 -12.07 -3.99 -23.26
C THR A 219 -13.13 -3.18 -22.52
N PRO A 220 -13.10 -1.83 -22.60
CA PRO A 220 -12.14 -0.99 -23.34
C PRO A 220 -10.75 -0.96 -22.68
N PRO A 221 -9.67 -0.78 -23.47
CA PRO A 221 -8.30 -0.82 -22.94
C PRO A 221 -7.87 0.50 -22.27
N TYR A 222 -8.55 1.60 -22.58
CA TYR A 222 -8.26 2.92 -22.06
C TYR A 222 -9.17 3.22 -20.88
N LYS A 223 -8.55 3.60 -19.77
CA LYS A 223 -9.25 3.99 -18.56
C LYS A 223 -8.70 5.31 -18.05
N TYR A 224 -9.47 6.01 -17.23
CA TYR A 224 -9.05 7.24 -16.59
C TYR A 224 -9.26 7.21 -15.09
N VAL A 225 -8.47 7.99 -14.36
CA VAL A 225 -8.74 8.30 -12.95
C VAL A 225 -9.37 9.67 -12.90
N ASP A 226 -10.58 9.73 -12.34
CA ASP A 226 -11.32 10.97 -12.12
C ASP A 226 -10.66 11.74 -10.96
N ALA A 227 -9.85 12.73 -11.33
CA ALA A 227 -9.03 13.48 -10.38
C ALA A 227 -9.77 14.69 -9.78
N ASP A 228 -11.01 14.95 -10.19
CA ASP A 228 -11.84 16.02 -9.63
C ASP A 228 -13.23 15.55 -9.16
N ASP A 229 -13.42 14.22 -9.06
CA ASP A 229 -14.63 13.53 -8.61
C ASP A 229 -15.90 14.04 -9.33
N SER A 230 -15.79 14.24 -10.65
CA SER A 230 -16.86 14.82 -11.44
C SER A 230 -17.73 13.81 -12.20
N ASP A 231 -17.45 12.50 -12.03
CA ASP A 231 -18.00 11.38 -12.79
C ASP A 231 -17.79 11.52 -14.31
N ASN A 232 -16.83 12.34 -14.76
CA ASN A 232 -16.59 12.57 -16.17
C ASN A 232 -15.13 12.91 -16.47
N TYR A 233 -14.65 12.43 -17.61
CA TYR A 233 -13.32 12.76 -18.08
C TYR A 233 -13.16 14.28 -18.35
N ASN A 234 -12.11 14.88 -17.79
CA ASN A 234 -11.73 16.27 -17.98
C ASN A 234 -10.21 16.50 -18.01
N THR A 235 -9.78 17.78 -18.07
CA THR A 235 -8.35 18.16 -18.17
C THR A 235 -7.46 17.79 -16.99
N GLY A 236 -8.06 17.56 -15.82
CA GLY A 236 -7.34 17.16 -14.60
C GLY A 236 -7.06 15.66 -14.55
N ASP A 237 -7.76 14.88 -15.38
CA ASP A 237 -7.78 13.42 -15.24
C ASP A 237 -6.59 12.75 -15.88
N LYS A 238 -6.27 11.59 -15.30
CA LYS A 238 -5.13 10.76 -15.72
C LYS A 238 -5.64 9.65 -16.61
N VAL A 239 -4.88 9.27 -17.62
CA VAL A 239 -5.28 8.21 -18.56
C VAL A 239 -4.27 7.09 -18.56
N TYR A 240 -4.76 5.86 -18.51
CA TYR A 240 -3.97 4.63 -18.45
C TYR A 240 -4.39 3.68 -19.57
N VAL A 241 -3.44 2.87 -20.06
CA VAL A 241 -3.75 1.59 -20.69
C VAL A 241 -3.80 0.54 -19.60
N LYS A 242 -4.97 -0.08 -19.43
CA LYS A 242 -5.18 -1.16 -18.47
C LYS A 242 -4.79 -2.49 -19.09
N VAL A 243 -3.80 -3.15 -18.49
CA VAL A 243 -3.35 -4.48 -18.88
C VAL A 243 -4.03 -5.53 -18.00
N ASP A 244 -4.60 -6.56 -18.64
CA ASP A 244 -5.15 -7.73 -17.97
C ASP A 244 -4.01 -8.61 -17.44
N ASN A 245 -3.98 -8.87 -16.14
CA ASN A 245 -3.17 -9.93 -15.55
C ASN A 245 -4.10 -11.11 -15.28
N PRO A 246 -4.09 -12.15 -16.12
CA PRO A 246 -4.97 -13.30 -15.92
C PRO A 246 -4.71 -14.04 -14.59
N ALA A 247 -3.59 -13.78 -13.90
CA ALA A 247 -3.23 -14.40 -12.63
C ALA A 247 -3.83 -13.70 -11.37
N ALA A 248 -4.38 -12.49 -11.49
CA ALA A 248 -4.87 -11.70 -10.34
C ALA A 248 -6.00 -12.36 -9.55
N LEU A 249 -5.95 -12.33 -8.20
CA LEU A 249 -6.99 -12.89 -7.30
C LEU A 249 -8.36 -12.26 -7.46
N ASP A 250 -8.48 -11.03 -7.93
CA ASP A 250 -9.79 -10.51 -8.30
C ASP A 250 -9.66 -9.66 -9.56
N GLN A 251 -10.22 -10.18 -10.66
CA GLN A 251 -10.28 -9.46 -11.92
C GLN A 251 -11.06 -8.15 -11.78
N ARG A 252 -11.97 -8.00 -10.81
CA ARG A 252 -12.71 -6.75 -10.56
C ARG A 252 -11.82 -5.67 -9.98
N VAL A 253 -11.04 -6.00 -8.94
CA VAL A 253 -10.09 -5.04 -8.36
C VAL A 253 -9.05 -4.68 -9.41
N GLN A 254 -8.54 -5.67 -10.12
CA GLN A 254 -7.61 -5.41 -11.20
C GLN A 254 -8.22 -4.54 -12.31
N SER A 255 -9.46 -4.79 -12.74
CA SER A 255 -10.06 -4.00 -13.83
C SER A 255 -10.37 -2.57 -13.43
N ASN A 256 -10.47 -2.29 -12.13
CA ASN A 256 -10.98 -1.03 -11.60
C ASN A 256 -9.93 -0.23 -10.81
N ALA A 257 -8.72 -0.76 -10.59
CA ALA A 257 -7.63 -0.03 -9.96
C ALA A 257 -6.40 -0.01 -10.87
N VAL A 258 -5.56 1.02 -10.71
CA VAL A 258 -4.24 1.09 -11.36
C VAL A 258 -3.34 0.05 -10.70
N THR A 259 -2.78 -0.89 -11.47
CA THR A 259 -1.92 -1.97 -10.94
C THR A 259 -0.54 -1.96 -11.59
N ILE A 260 0.42 -2.65 -10.96
CA ILE A 260 1.75 -2.87 -11.53
C ILE A 260 1.62 -3.45 -12.95
N GLY A 261 2.38 -2.89 -13.89
CA GLY A 261 2.37 -3.26 -15.30
C GLY A 261 1.41 -2.45 -16.18
N ASP A 262 0.49 -1.66 -15.62
CA ASP A 262 -0.31 -0.71 -16.41
C ASP A 262 0.58 0.37 -17.04
N VAL A 263 0.10 1.05 -18.10
CA VAL A 263 0.86 2.11 -18.78
C VAL A 263 0.21 3.46 -18.54
N ARG A 264 0.97 4.42 -18.02
CA ARG A 264 0.55 5.82 -17.92
C ARG A 264 0.55 6.45 -19.32
N LEU A 265 -0.61 6.70 -19.88
CA LEU A 265 -0.72 7.44 -21.12
C LEU A 265 -0.65 8.94 -20.90
N PHE A 266 -1.38 9.47 -19.92
CA PHE A 266 -1.40 10.89 -19.62
C PHE A 266 -1.49 11.20 -18.14
N ILE A 267 -0.62 12.13 -17.71
CA ILE A 267 -0.60 12.74 -16.39
C ILE A 267 -0.42 14.25 -16.61
N PRO A 268 -1.20 15.10 -15.94
CA PRO A 268 -1.02 16.55 -16.02
C PRO A 268 0.40 16.99 -15.63
N GLU A 269 1.02 17.89 -16.40
CA GLU A 269 2.43 18.33 -16.21
C GLU A 269 2.75 18.90 -14.82
N ASN A 270 1.75 19.24 -14.01
CA ASN A 270 1.93 19.84 -12.69
C ASN A 270 1.64 18.87 -11.55
N ASP A 271 1.34 17.60 -11.83
CA ASP A 271 1.13 16.60 -10.79
C ASP A 271 2.48 16.20 -10.16
N PRO A 272 2.74 16.56 -8.90
CA PRO A 272 4.02 16.32 -8.28
C PRO A 272 4.14 14.92 -7.65
N CYS A 273 3.08 14.13 -7.62
CA CYS A 273 2.97 12.92 -6.80
C CYS A 273 3.16 11.63 -7.61
N ILE A 274 3.12 11.72 -8.94
CA ILE A 274 3.21 10.57 -9.83
C ILE A 274 4.43 10.71 -10.74
N PRO A 275 5.15 9.62 -11.05
CA PRO A 275 6.20 9.63 -12.05
C PRO A 275 5.74 10.17 -13.41
N ASP A 276 6.70 10.58 -14.24
CA ASP A 276 6.41 11.05 -15.59
C ASP A 276 5.61 10.00 -16.41
N CYS A 277 4.72 10.49 -17.26
CA CYS A 277 3.97 9.72 -18.26
C CYS A 277 4.81 8.89 -19.23
N GLY A 278 4.17 7.96 -19.94
CA GLY A 278 4.86 7.04 -20.85
C GLY A 278 5.77 6.08 -20.08
N THR A 279 5.45 5.83 -18.83
CA THR A 279 6.13 4.86 -17.99
C THR A 279 5.14 3.78 -17.60
N LYS A 280 5.67 2.60 -17.32
CA LYS A 280 4.91 1.56 -16.66
C LYS A 280 4.69 1.93 -15.21
N VAL A 281 3.54 1.55 -14.68
CA VAL A 281 3.28 1.53 -13.25
C VAL A 281 4.17 0.45 -12.65
N LEU A 282 5.06 0.87 -11.76
CA LEU A 282 5.99 0.02 -11.05
C LEU A 282 5.56 -0.07 -9.59
N GLN A 283 6.06 -1.08 -8.91
CA GLN A 283 5.95 -1.15 -7.46
C GLN A 283 6.52 0.13 -6.84
N GLY A 284 5.90 0.61 -5.75
CA GLY A 284 6.33 1.81 -5.02
C GLY A 284 5.90 3.13 -5.64
N ASP A 285 5.33 3.10 -6.83
CA ASP A 285 4.70 4.29 -7.39
C ASP A 285 3.43 4.61 -6.58
N HIS A 286 3.16 5.90 -6.38
CA HIS A 286 2.07 6.38 -5.53
C HIS A 286 0.67 5.96 -6.03
N ASP A 287 0.54 5.68 -7.32
CA ASP A 287 -0.66 5.24 -8.02
C ASP A 287 -0.73 3.73 -8.21
N ALA A 288 0.20 2.95 -7.65
CA ALA A 288 0.18 1.50 -7.78
C ALA A 288 -0.69 0.85 -6.70
N THR A 289 -1.69 0.07 -7.10
CA THR A 289 -2.44 -0.83 -6.22
C THR A 289 -1.82 -2.22 -6.19
N TYR A 290 -1.50 -2.72 -5.00
CA TYR A 290 -0.85 -4.02 -4.78
C TYR A 290 -1.86 -5.17 -4.72
N VAL A 291 -2.36 -5.54 -5.90
CA VAL A 291 -3.22 -6.71 -6.06
C VAL A 291 -2.40 -7.98 -5.81
N LEU A 292 -2.93 -8.85 -4.97
CA LEU A 292 -2.36 -10.16 -4.68
C LEU A 292 -2.76 -11.14 -5.79
N ASN A 293 -1.78 -11.87 -6.30
CA ASN A 293 -1.98 -13.08 -7.08
C ASN A 293 -2.06 -14.26 -6.10
N GLY A 294 -2.94 -15.21 -6.38
CA GLY A 294 -3.19 -16.30 -5.46
C GLY A 294 -3.07 -17.64 -6.13
N PHE A 295 -2.94 -18.66 -5.30
CA PHE A 295 -2.47 -19.96 -5.76
C PHE A 295 -3.58 -20.99 -5.95
N SER A 296 -4.83 -20.64 -5.65
CA SER A 296 -5.96 -21.58 -5.61
C SER A 296 -6.24 -22.28 -6.95
N SER A 297 -6.25 -23.62 -6.92
CA SER A 297 -6.60 -24.51 -8.04
C SER A 297 -8.07 -24.49 -8.46
N ASP A 298 -8.95 -23.84 -7.70
CA ASP A 298 -10.37 -23.67 -8.04
C ASP A 298 -10.59 -22.61 -9.15
N ARG A 299 -9.51 -22.12 -9.77
CA ARG A 299 -9.52 -21.31 -11.00
C ARG A 299 -9.23 -22.17 -12.24
N PRO A 300 -10.26 -22.78 -12.85
CA PRO A 300 -10.08 -23.73 -13.95
C PRO A 300 -9.53 -23.16 -15.26
N ASP A 301 -9.37 -21.84 -15.40
CA ASP A 301 -9.07 -21.19 -16.68
C ASP A 301 -7.59 -20.81 -16.89
N VAL A 302 -6.73 -20.85 -15.87
CA VAL A 302 -5.27 -20.58 -16.01
C VAL A 302 -4.48 -21.89 -15.93
N ALA A 303 -4.68 -22.76 -16.91
CA ALA A 303 -4.00 -24.05 -17.01
C ALA A 303 -2.64 -23.94 -17.76
N THR A 304 -1.71 -23.09 -17.31
CA THR A 304 -0.33 -23.06 -17.84
C THR A 304 0.59 -23.93 -17.00
N SER A 305 1.00 -25.04 -17.60
CA SER A 305 1.54 -26.25 -16.98
C SER A 305 2.97 -26.16 -16.41
N GLN A 306 3.40 -25.04 -15.81
CA GLN A 306 4.78 -24.91 -15.32
C GLN A 306 4.93 -24.58 -13.83
N CYS A 307 3.91 -24.03 -13.16
CA CYS A 307 3.88 -23.82 -11.69
C CYS A 307 2.61 -24.43 -11.07
N ASN A 308 2.22 -25.62 -11.54
CA ASN A 308 0.89 -26.20 -11.32
C ASN A 308 0.66 -26.80 -9.92
N ASP A 309 1.63 -26.75 -9.02
CA ASP A 309 1.45 -27.27 -7.67
C ASP A 309 1.31 -26.07 -6.73
N GLU A 310 0.21 -26.08 -5.96
CA GLU A 310 -0.11 -25.05 -4.99
C GLU A 310 1.02 -24.97 -3.93
N PRO A 311 1.41 -23.77 -3.48
CA PRO A 311 2.42 -23.65 -2.47
C PRO A 311 1.89 -24.26 -1.18
N TYR A 312 2.76 -24.95 -0.45
CA TYR A 312 2.40 -25.49 0.85
C TYR A 312 3.55 -25.40 1.83
N LEU A 313 3.18 -25.35 3.12
CA LEU A 313 4.15 -25.40 4.20
C LEU A 313 4.77 -26.79 4.25
N ALA A 314 6.09 -26.84 4.18
CA ALA A 314 6.85 -28.08 4.14
C ALA A 314 8.05 -28.00 5.07
N TYR A 315 8.58 -29.16 5.45
CA TYR A 315 9.71 -29.21 6.37
C TYR A 315 10.70 -30.30 6.02
N TYR A 316 11.93 -30.06 6.46
CA TYR A 316 13.00 -31.03 6.46
C TYR A 316 13.47 -31.32 7.89
N THR A 317 13.69 -32.59 8.19
CA THR A 317 14.23 -33.03 9.48
C THR A 317 15.56 -33.75 9.29
N HIS A 318 16.59 -33.23 9.94
CA HIS A 318 17.85 -33.95 10.08
C HIS A 318 17.63 -35.24 10.88
N GLY A 319 17.88 -36.40 10.27
CA GLY A 319 17.57 -37.76 10.78
C GLY A 319 18.21 -38.18 12.12
N GLU A 320 18.80 -37.26 12.89
CA GLU A 320 19.49 -37.52 14.15
C GLU A 320 18.83 -36.92 15.40
N LEU A 321 17.88 -35.97 15.31
CA LEU A 321 17.31 -35.33 16.52
C LEU A 321 16.29 -36.19 17.27
N GLY A 322 15.71 -37.21 16.63
CA GLY A 322 14.96 -38.28 17.31
C GLY A 322 13.66 -37.88 18.03
N ASP A 323 13.35 -36.58 18.13
CA ASP A 323 12.12 -36.03 18.67
C ASP A 323 11.09 -35.67 17.59
N GLY A 324 11.47 -35.70 16.31
CA GLY A 324 10.56 -35.45 15.18
C GLY A 324 10.20 -33.98 15.02
N ILE A 325 10.94 -33.07 15.66
CA ILE A 325 10.76 -31.63 15.51
C ILE A 325 11.38 -31.19 14.17
N PRO A 326 10.65 -30.42 13.36
CA PRO A 326 11.21 -29.87 12.13
C PRO A 326 12.43 -29.01 12.45
N THR A 327 13.52 -29.20 11.70
CA THR A 327 14.72 -28.37 11.85
C THR A 327 14.73 -27.20 10.90
N GLU A 328 14.10 -27.39 9.74
CA GLU A 328 14.10 -26.45 8.63
C GLU A 328 12.70 -26.47 8.03
N VAL A 329 12.08 -25.30 7.91
CA VAL A 329 10.71 -25.13 7.42
C VAL A 329 10.73 -24.16 6.25
N TYR A 330 9.93 -24.51 5.24
CA TYR A 330 9.87 -23.84 3.96
C TYR A 330 8.42 -23.62 3.55
N VAL A 331 8.19 -22.63 2.70
CA VAL A 331 7.10 -22.65 1.74
C VAL A 331 7.66 -23.29 0.48
N ASP A 332 7.19 -24.49 0.14
CA ASP A 332 7.49 -25.17 -1.11
C ASP A 332 6.63 -24.51 -2.19
N MET A 333 7.22 -23.59 -2.96
CA MET A 333 6.48 -22.66 -3.83
C MET A 333 6.06 -23.30 -5.15
N ASP A 334 6.76 -24.35 -5.56
CA ASP A 334 6.47 -25.13 -6.77
C ASP A 334 5.88 -26.51 -6.46
N GLY A 335 5.53 -26.74 -5.18
CA GLY A 335 4.86 -27.90 -4.62
C GLY A 335 5.49 -29.25 -4.95
N ASN A 336 6.77 -29.29 -5.32
CA ASN A 336 7.39 -30.46 -5.91
C ASN A 336 7.89 -31.49 -4.85
N GLY A 337 7.84 -31.13 -3.57
CA GLY A 337 8.23 -31.97 -2.43
C GLY A 337 9.74 -32.08 -2.23
N VAL A 338 10.53 -31.19 -2.81
CA VAL A 338 11.96 -31.03 -2.54
C VAL A 338 12.29 -29.54 -2.41
N VAL A 339 13.39 -29.20 -1.73
CA VAL A 339 13.83 -27.81 -1.72
C VAL A 339 14.36 -27.42 -3.12
N SER A 340 13.70 -26.46 -3.75
CA SER A 340 13.89 -25.98 -5.13
C SER A 340 14.31 -24.53 -5.18
N LEU A 341 14.66 -24.05 -6.38
CA LEU A 341 14.77 -22.62 -6.61
C LEU A 341 13.41 -21.97 -6.47
N GLY A 342 13.34 -20.90 -5.70
CA GLY A 342 12.13 -20.12 -5.52
C GLY A 342 11.36 -20.40 -4.22
N ASP A 343 11.65 -21.50 -3.53
CA ASP A 343 11.09 -21.78 -2.21
C ASP A 343 11.47 -20.71 -1.19
N VAL A 344 10.64 -20.51 -0.18
CA VAL A 344 10.88 -19.51 0.88
C VAL A 344 11.22 -20.21 2.18
N ARG A 345 12.34 -19.83 2.81
CA ARG A 345 12.72 -20.34 4.14
C ARG A 345 11.94 -19.61 5.22
N LEU A 346 11.31 -20.34 6.12
CA LEU A 346 10.62 -19.77 7.29
C LEU A 346 11.42 -19.91 8.58
N THR A 347 12.51 -20.69 8.56
CA THR A 347 13.45 -20.84 9.67
C THR A 347 14.88 -20.70 9.16
N ASN A 348 15.84 -20.50 10.06
CA ASN A 348 17.26 -20.59 9.72
C ASN A 348 17.58 -21.99 9.14
N VAL A 349 18.17 -22.01 7.94
CA VAL A 349 18.71 -23.23 7.32
C VAL A 349 20.22 -23.23 7.54
N SER A 350 20.69 -24.16 8.37
CA SER A 350 22.06 -24.14 8.88
C SER A 350 22.40 -22.79 9.55
N THR A 351 23.68 -22.48 9.74
CA THR A 351 24.20 -21.15 10.10
C THR A 351 24.37 -20.20 8.90
N HIS A 352 23.84 -20.54 7.72
CA HIS A 352 24.19 -19.87 6.46
C HIS A 352 23.05 -19.07 5.84
N TYR A 353 21.81 -19.54 5.98
CA TYR A 353 20.68 -18.91 5.30
C TYR A 353 19.64 -18.49 6.33
N PRO A 354 19.36 -17.17 6.45
CA PRO A 354 18.37 -16.67 7.38
C PRO A 354 16.96 -17.10 6.96
N PRO A 355 15.98 -17.09 7.89
CA PRO A 355 14.57 -17.14 7.53
C PRO A 355 14.17 -15.95 6.64
N ASN A 356 12.96 -15.97 6.10
CA ASN A 356 12.43 -14.93 5.20
C ASN A 356 13.37 -14.71 3.99
N SER A 357 13.90 -15.81 3.46
CA SER A 357 14.80 -15.75 2.31
C SER A 357 14.43 -16.79 1.27
N LYS A 358 14.51 -16.39 0.00
CA LYS A 358 14.24 -17.25 -1.14
C LYS A 358 15.42 -18.17 -1.42
N VAL A 359 15.14 -19.39 -1.85
CA VAL A 359 16.17 -20.34 -2.29
C VAL A 359 16.64 -19.95 -3.68
N VAL A 360 17.92 -19.61 -3.79
CA VAL A 360 18.58 -19.16 -5.01
C VAL A 360 19.63 -20.19 -5.49
N PRO A 361 20.12 -20.11 -6.74
CA PRO A 361 21.04 -21.11 -7.30
C PRO A 361 22.34 -21.31 -6.51
N SER A 362 22.76 -20.32 -5.73
CA SER A 362 23.96 -20.40 -4.87
C SER A 362 23.77 -21.28 -3.62
N ASN A 363 22.53 -21.60 -3.22
CA ASN A 363 22.23 -22.31 -1.97
C ASN A 363 22.35 -23.84 -2.10
N ARG A 364 23.51 -24.33 -2.54
CA ARG A 364 23.73 -25.77 -2.82
C ARG A 364 23.57 -26.69 -1.62
N PHE A 365 23.67 -26.18 -0.39
CA PHE A 365 23.44 -26.96 0.83
C PHE A 365 21.97 -27.18 1.14
N ASP A 366 21.10 -26.40 0.50
CA ASP A 366 19.66 -26.42 0.70
C ASP A 366 18.97 -27.28 -0.37
N LEU A 367 19.39 -27.08 -1.61
CA LEU A 367 18.77 -27.70 -2.80
C LEU A 367 18.74 -29.23 -2.74
N GLY A 368 17.57 -29.78 -3.05
CA GLY A 368 17.34 -31.21 -3.21
C GLY A 368 17.08 -31.97 -1.92
N HIS A 369 16.90 -31.29 -0.78
CA HIS A 369 16.35 -31.91 0.42
C HIS A 369 14.91 -32.37 0.14
N GLU A 370 14.59 -33.63 0.43
CA GLU A 370 13.22 -34.14 0.33
C GLU A 370 12.37 -33.50 1.43
N LEU A 371 11.36 -32.74 1.03
CA LEU A 371 10.45 -32.07 1.94
C LEU A 371 9.29 -33.00 2.31
N ALA A 372 8.92 -32.98 3.59
CA ALA A 372 7.68 -33.55 4.06
C ALA A 372 6.65 -32.41 4.14
N PRO A 373 5.44 -32.57 3.57
CA PRO A 373 4.40 -31.56 3.73
C PRO A 373 4.03 -31.48 5.21
N MET A 374 3.89 -30.25 5.71
CA MET A 374 3.32 -30.06 7.03
C MET A 374 1.83 -30.36 6.99
N GLY A 375 1.39 -31.26 7.86
CA GLY A 375 -0.05 -31.53 8.05
C GLY A 375 -0.71 -32.44 7.02
N THR A 376 0.01 -32.98 6.03
CA THR A 376 -0.57 -34.08 5.24
C THR A 376 -0.66 -35.37 6.05
N ASN A 377 -1.73 -36.13 5.78
CA ASN A 377 -1.94 -37.50 6.23
C ASN A 377 -0.64 -38.31 6.28
N ASN A 378 -0.10 -38.54 7.47
CA ASN A 378 1.01 -39.46 7.63
C ASN A 378 0.58 -40.83 7.04
N PRO A 379 1.18 -41.27 5.91
CA PRO A 379 0.72 -42.45 5.19
C PRO A 379 0.91 -43.73 6.02
N VAL A 380 1.69 -43.66 7.10
CA VAL A 380 1.94 -44.76 8.03
C VAL A 380 0.83 -44.91 9.07
N THR A 381 0.16 -43.83 9.48
CA THR A 381 -0.86 -43.87 10.54
C THR A 381 -2.30 -43.76 10.04
N GLY A 382 -2.53 -43.20 8.84
CA GLY A 382 -3.87 -43.08 8.24
C GLY A 382 -4.85 -42.22 9.06
N ASN A 383 -4.32 -41.39 9.96
CA ASN A 383 -5.08 -40.35 10.62
C ASN A 383 -4.78 -39.04 9.89
N ASN A 384 -5.84 -38.29 9.55
CA ASN A 384 -5.75 -36.87 9.23
C ASN A 384 -5.13 -36.20 10.46
N VAL A 385 -3.82 -36.02 10.43
CA VAL A 385 -3.14 -35.08 11.32
C VAL A 385 -3.43 -33.75 10.65
N GLY A 386 -4.09 -32.82 11.34
CA GLY A 386 -4.59 -31.58 10.72
C GLY A 386 -3.48 -30.84 9.98
N ASP A 387 -3.85 -30.10 8.94
CA ASP A 387 -2.93 -29.33 8.12
C ASP A 387 -2.07 -28.41 9.02
N ALA A 388 -0.91 -27.94 8.53
CA ALA A 388 -0.16 -26.94 9.28
C ALA A 388 -1.02 -25.67 9.39
N ASP A 389 -1.78 -25.62 10.46
CA ASP A 389 -2.68 -24.53 10.75
C ASP A 389 -1.81 -23.37 11.22
N LEU A 390 -1.81 -22.29 10.45
CA LEU A 390 -1.43 -20.99 10.96
C LEU A 390 -2.36 -20.66 12.14
N LYS A 391 -1.79 -20.34 13.29
CA LYS A 391 -2.52 -20.04 14.52
C LYS A 391 -2.12 -18.67 15.02
N TYR A 392 -2.96 -18.10 15.87
CA TYR A 392 -2.59 -16.91 16.61
C TYR A 392 -2.90 -17.05 18.10
N VAL A 393 -2.18 -16.28 18.90
CA VAL A 393 -2.42 -16.05 20.32
C VAL A 393 -2.79 -14.59 20.49
N GLU A 394 -3.98 -14.38 21.04
CA GLU A 394 -4.51 -13.08 21.42
C GLU A 394 -3.68 -12.50 22.56
N THR A 395 -3.04 -11.36 22.36
CA THR A 395 -2.17 -10.74 23.39
C THR A 395 -2.75 -9.46 23.99
N ASP A 396 -3.53 -8.69 23.22
CA ASP A 396 -4.02 -7.38 23.63
C ASP A 396 -5.43 -7.43 24.26
N GLY A 397 -6.14 -8.55 24.11
CA GLY A 397 -7.47 -8.77 24.68
C GLY A 397 -8.60 -8.12 23.88
N GLN A 398 -8.31 -7.67 22.66
CA GLN A 398 -9.27 -7.16 21.69
C GLN A 398 -9.97 -8.26 20.89
N ALA A 399 -9.70 -9.55 21.15
CA ALA A 399 -10.40 -10.69 20.54
C ALA A 399 -11.88 -10.37 20.30
N TYR A 400 -12.19 -10.08 19.04
CA TYR A 400 -13.48 -9.55 18.69
C TYR A 400 -14.55 -10.60 18.99
N GLN A 401 -15.67 -10.18 19.58
CA GLN A 401 -16.76 -11.08 19.92
C GLN A 401 -17.51 -11.51 18.65
N GLY A 402 -16.92 -12.42 17.87
CA GLY A 402 -17.56 -13.04 16.70
C GLY A 402 -16.72 -13.09 15.43
N SER A 403 -15.56 -12.44 15.41
CA SER A 403 -14.58 -12.37 14.32
C SER A 403 -13.31 -13.00 14.87
N TYR A 404 -12.75 -13.94 14.13
CA TYR A 404 -11.63 -14.78 14.54
C TYR A 404 -10.37 -14.39 13.79
N THR A 405 -10.26 -13.10 13.50
CA THR A 405 -9.07 -12.47 12.96
C THR A 405 -8.06 -12.22 14.08
N TYR A 406 -6.80 -12.03 13.70
CA TYR A 406 -5.73 -11.62 14.61
C TYR A 406 -5.53 -10.10 14.48
N SER A 407 -5.15 -9.39 15.53
CA SER A 407 -4.83 -7.96 15.48
C SER A 407 -3.36 -7.74 15.11
N LEU A 408 -2.94 -6.49 14.84
CA LEU A 408 -1.51 -6.15 14.70
C LEU A 408 -0.66 -6.59 15.91
N GLY A 409 -1.21 -6.56 17.13
CA GLY A 409 -0.52 -6.94 18.36
C GLY A 409 -0.39 -8.45 18.59
N ASP A 410 -1.15 -9.26 17.87
CA ASP A 410 -1.24 -10.70 18.15
C ASP A 410 -0.02 -11.49 17.70
N ALA A 411 0.33 -12.50 18.48
CA ALA A 411 1.41 -13.42 18.13
C ALA A 411 0.91 -14.48 17.15
N VAL A 412 1.52 -14.58 15.97
CA VAL A 412 1.17 -15.54 14.92
C VAL A 412 2.21 -16.68 14.85
N TYR A 413 1.74 -17.91 14.69
CA TYR A 413 2.56 -19.12 14.72
C TYR A 413 2.23 -20.09 13.59
N ILE A 414 3.24 -20.85 13.14
CA ILE A 414 3.02 -22.13 12.44
C ILE A 414 3.02 -23.24 13.48
N ASN A 415 1.90 -23.96 13.60
CA ASN A 415 1.82 -25.16 14.42
C ASN A 415 2.51 -26.35 13.73
N ALA A 416 3.83 -26.41 13.88
CA ALA A 416 4.69 -27.26 13.07
C ALA A 416 4.91 -28.66 13.66
N ASN A 417 4.75 -28.84 14.97
CA ASN A 417 5.11 -30.11 15.61
C ASN A 417 4.00 -31.17 15.52
N ASN A 418 2.76 -30.78 15.19
CA ASN A 418 1.58 -31.63 15.03
C ASN A 418 1.49 -32.78 16.06
N ALA A 419 2.11 -32.58 17.23
CA ALA A 419 2.12 -33.55 18.29
C ALA A 419 0.64 -33.78 18.57
N PRO A 420 0.19 -35.03 18.79
CA PRO A 420 -1.21 -35.29 19.11
C PRO A 420 -1.49 -34.62 20.46
N ASN A 421 -1.76 -33.32 20.40
CA ASN A 421 -2.37 -32.53 21.43
C ASN A 421 -3.56 -33.37 21.82
N THR A 422 -3.61 -33.74 23.09
CA THR A 422 -4.72 -34.51 23.62
C THR A 422 -5.99 -33.85 23.11
N VAL A 423 -6.69 -34.50 22.18
CA VAL A 423 -7.74 -33.92 21.32
C VAL A 423 -8.47 -32.79 22.07
N GLY A 424 -8.18 -31.53 21.71
CA GLY A 424 -8.72 -30.34 22.35
C GLY A 424 -7.74 -29.41 23.11
N GLN A 425 -6.42 -29.59 23.03
CA GLN A 425 -5.46 -28.59 23.52
C GLN A 425 -4.78 -27.87 22.34
N GLN A 426 -5.43 -26.81 21.84
CA GLN A 426 -4.84 -25.86 20.90
C GLN A 426 -3.88 -24.97 21.71
N ILE A 427 -2.61 -25.35 21.82
CA ILE A 427 -1.59 -24.60 22.56
C ILE A 427 -0.32 -24.49 21.71
N VAL A 428 0.40 -23.38 21.86
CA VAL A 428 1.79 -23.21 21.44
C VAL A 428 2.62 -24.29 22.11
N ASN A 429 3.42 -25.00 21.35
CA ASN A 429 4.27 -26.08 21.84
C ASN A 429 5.68 -25.95 21.27
N ARG A 430 6.65 -26.56 21.97
CA ARG A 430 8.00 -26.75 21.43
C ARG A 430 7.99 -27.28 20.00
N GLY A 431 8.63 -26.55 19.09
CA GLY A 431 8.73 -26.89 17.66
C GLY A 431 7.82 -26.08 16.76
N ASP A 432 6.86 -25.34 17.31
CA ASP A 432 6.11 -24.33 16.56
C ASP A 432 7.03 -23.19 16.14
N ILE A 433 6.65 -22.44 15.11
CA ILE A 433 7.46 -21.33 14.60
C ILE A 433 6.72 -20.03 14.87
N ARG A 434 7.41 -19.07 15.48
CA ARG A 434 6.91 -17.70 15.64
C ARG A 434 7.07 -16.99 14.31
N LEU A 435 6.00 -16.44 13.77
CA LEU A 435 6.06 -15.69 12.52
C LEU A 435 6.33 -14.20 12.73
N VAL A 436 6.05 -13.72 13.94
CA VAL A 436 6.29 -12.36 14.43
C VAL A 436 7.15 -12.39 15.68
N GLU A 437 7.64 -11.24 16.12
CA GLU A 437 8.19 -11.10 17.47
C GLU A 437 7.09 -11.36 18.50
N VAL A 438 7.44 -12.08 19.57
CA VAL A 438 6.49 -12.48 20.61
C VAL A 438 7.01 -12.04 21.98
N GLU A 439 6.27 -11.18 22.67
CA GLU A 439 6.54 -10.86 24.07
C GLU A 439 5.58 -11.61 25.01
N VAL A 440 6.11 -12.54 25.81
CA VAL A 440 5.33 -13.25 26.84
C VAL A 440 6.01 -13.14 28.19
N SER A 441 5.26 -12.63 29.18
CA SER A 441 5.76 -12.43 30.55
C SER A 441 7.01 -11.54 30.66
N GLY A 442 7.18 -10.58 29.74
CA GLY A 442 8.33 -9.66 29.69
C GLY A 442 9.59 -10.27 29.09
N VAL A 443 9.47 -11.41 28.40
CA VAL A 443 10.53 -12.00 27.58
C VAL A 443 10.11 -11.90 26.11
N THR A 444 10.97 -11.29 25.31
CA THR A 444 10.79 -11.14 23.87
C THR A 444 11.51 -12.25 23.13
N TYR A 445 10.80 -12.92 22.23
CA TYR A 445 11.30 -13.95 21.33
C TYR A 445 11.28 -13.44 19.90
N ALA A 446 12.40 -13.56 19.19
CA ALA A 446 12.54 -13.05 17.83
C ALA A 446 11.54 -13.70 16.86
N ALA A 447 11.11 -12.93 15.85
CA ALA A 447 10.39 -13.46 14.70
C ALA A 447 11.17 -14.59 14.02
N TRP A 448 10.45 -15.50 13.37
CA TRP A 448 10.98 -16.68 12.66
C TRP A 448 11.73 -17.68 13.54
N SER A 449 11.62 -17.56 14.85
CA SER A 449 12.26 -18.48 15.79
C SER A 449 11.38 -19.70 16.08
N VAL A 450 12.03 -20.83 16.33
CA VAL A 450 11.34 -22.05 16.79
C VAL A 450 11.09 -21.96 18.29
N VAL A 451 9.90 -22.33 18.74
CA VAL A 451 9.57 -22.44 20.16
C VAL A 451 10.40 -23.56 20.79
N GLU A 452 11.22 -23.22 21.78
CA GLU A 452 12.07 -24.16 22.51
C GLU A 452 11.40 -24.65 23.81
N ALA A 453 11.91 -25.75 24.37
CA ALA A 453 11.41 -26.25 25.65
C ALA A 453 11.72 -25.24 26.78
N GLY A 454 10.66 -24.76 27.43
CA GLY A 454 10.77 -23.85 28.57
C GLY A 454 10.80 -22.37 28.17
N ASP A 455 10.54 -22.05 26.90
CA ASP A 455 10.11 -20.72 26.53
C ASP A 455 8.80 -20.38 27.26
N GLU A 456 8.59 -19.10 27.57
CA GLU A 456 7.44 -18.65 28.37
C GLU A 456 6.12 -18.74 27.58
N ASP A 457 6.19 -18.79 26.26
CA ASP A 457 5.06 -19.04 25.37
C ASP A 457 4.75 -20.54 25.18
N ASP A 458 5.65 -21.46 25.53
CA ASP A 458 5.43 -22.92 25.50
C ASP A 458 4.29 -23.33 26.46
N GLY A 459 3.21 -23.85 25.90
CA GLY A 459 1.98 -24.23 26.58
C GLY A 459 0.89 -23.16 26.59
N THR A 460 1.12 -22.00 25.96
CA THR A 460 0.13 -20.92 25.83
C THR A 460 -0.99 -21.36 24.89
N PRO A 461 -2.28 -21.28 25.28
CA PRO A 461 -3.37 -21.62 24.39
C PRO A 461 -3.42 -20.72 23.15
N PHE A 462 -3.55 -21.31 21.98
CA PHE A 462 -3.95 -20.59 20.78
C PHE A 462 -5.37 -20.06 20.94
N THR A 463 -5.62 -18.87 20.40
CA THR A 463 -6.96 -18.28 20.34
C THR A 463 -7.76 -18.90 19.19
N GLY A 464 -7.14 -19.00 18.01
CA GLY A 464 -7.80 -19.47 16.79
C GLY A 464 -6.84 -19.86 15.67
N ASN A 465 -7.41 -20.20 14.52
CA ASN A 465 -6.69 -20.36 13.26
C ASN A 465 -6.65 -19.01 12.56
N VAL A 466 -5.56 -18.72 11.85
CA VAL A 466 -5.57 -17.63 10.87
C VAL A 466 -6.56 -17.97 9.76
N GLY A 467 -7.46 -17.03 9.46
CA GLY A 467 -8.50 -17.15 8.43
C GLY A 467 -9.75 -17.98 8.80
N GLY A 468 -9.80 -18.65 9.96
CA GLY A 468 -10.92 -19.55 10.30
C GLY A 468 -11.89 -19.00 11.34
N GLY A 469 -13.13 -18.66 10.95
CA GLY A 469 -14.19 -18.32 11.91
C GLY A 469 -14.67 -19.52 12.73
N ALA A 470 -14.76 -19.40 14.06
CA ALA A 470 -15.14 -20.54 14.91
C ALA A 470 -16.62 -20.96 14.85
N ALA A 471 -17.42 -20.39 13.95
CA ALA A 471 -18.77 -20.87 13.69
C ALA A 471 -18.78 -22.19 12.91
N ASP A 472 -17.83 -22.36 11.98
CA ASP A 472 -17.64 -23.59 11.21
C ASP A 472 -16.22 -24.11 11.45
N ALA A 473 -16.02 -24.79 12.57
CA ALA A 473 -14.80 -25.57 12.87
C ALA A 473 -14.50 -26.69 11.82
N GLU A 474 -15.20 -26.71 10.68
CA GLU A 474 -14.98 -27.58 9.52
C GLU A 474 -14.48 -26.81 8.28
N ALA A 475 -14.56 -25.48 8.21
CA ALA A 475 -13.94 -24.69 7.14
C ALA A 475 -12.45 -24.53 7.45
N GLN A 476 -11.65 -25.44 6.94
CA GLN A 476 -10.21 -25.42 7.05
C GLN A 476 -9.68 -24.81 5.75
N TYR A 477 -9.08 -23.62 5.86
CA TYR A 477 -8.36 -22.98 4.77
C TYR A 477 -6.98 -23.62 4.67
N ASP A 478 -6.59 -24.00 3.45
CA ASP A 478 -5.23 -24.47 3.20
C ASP A 478 -4.30 -23.26 3.11
N PHE A 479 -2.98 -23.48 3.25
CA PHE A 479 -2.00 -22.40 3.16
C PHE A 479 -2.13 -21.61 1.84
N ALA A 480 -2.42 -22.30 0.74
CA ALA A 480 -2.62 -21.70 -0.58
C ALA A 480 -3.85 -20.78 -0.67
N ASP A 481 -4.84 -20.96 0.21
CA ASP A 481 -6.02 -20.08 0.30
C ASP A 481 -5.69 -18.78 1.07
N LEU A 482 -4.72 -18.83 1.97
CA LEU A 482 -4.28 -17.70 2.79
C LEU A 482 -3.11 -16.95 2.17
N ALA A 483 -2.33 -17.61 1.32
CA ALA A 483 -1.14 -17.03 0.73
C ALA A 483 -1.45 -16.30 -0.58
N GLY A 484 -0.91 -15.09 -0.71
CA GLY A 484 -0.93 -14.31 -1.94
C GLY A 484 0.45 -13.71 -2.20
N TYR A 485 0.76 -13.38 -3.45
CA TYR A 485 2.00 -12.70 -3.81
C TYR A 485 1.77 -11.47 -4.67
N ILE A 486 2.60 -10.44 -4.48
CA ILE A 486 2.71 -9.33 -5.42
C ILE A 486 3.68 -9.76 -6.51
N ASP A 487 3.20 -9.76 -7.74
CA ASP A 487 3.95 -10.00 -8.97
C ASP A 487 4.64 -8.69 -9.39
N THR A 488 5.79 -8.45 -8.79
CA THR A 488 6.49 -7.15 -8.86
C THR A 488 7.04 -6.90 -10.26
N ASP A 489 7.42 -7.96 -10.97
CA ASP A 489 7.81 -7.86 -12.37
C ASP A 489 6.63 -8.06 -13.33
N ALA A 490 5.39 -8.20 -12.86
CA ALA A 490 4.17 -8.33 -13.65
C ALA A 490 4.19 -9.46 -14.70
N ASN A 491 4.99 -10.51 -14.49
CA ASN A 491 5.13 -11.61 -15.46
C ASN A 491 4.04 -12.69 -15.31
N GLY A 492 3.19 -12.60 -14.29
CA GLY A 492 2.11 -13.54 -13.99
C GLY A 492 2.53 -14.79 -13.22
N TYR A 493 3.76 -14.89 -12.74
CA TYR A 493 4.33 -16.05 -12.05
C TYR A 493 5.19 -15.63 -10.86
N TRP A 494 5.26 -16.51 -9.86
CA TRP A 494 6.17 -16.35 -8.73
C TRP A 494 7.65 -16.31 -9.17
N SER A 495 8.23 -15.12 -9.21
CA SER A 495 9.59 -14.82 -9.66
C SER A 495 10.35 -13.97 -8.63
N CYS A 496 11.60 -13.61 -8.91
CA CYS A 496 12.24 -12.50 -8.19
C CYS A 496 12.06 -11.26 -9.06
N PRO A 497 11.49 -10.15 -8.55
CA PRO A 497 11.51 -9.73 -7.15
C PRO A 497 10.15 -9.79 -6.42
N ASP A 498 9.32 -10.79 -6.68
CA ASP A 498 8.00 -10.90 -6.03
C ASP A 498 8.05 -10.97 -4.50
N LYS A 499 6.93 -10.59 -3.91
CA LYS A 499 6.70 -10.56 -2.47
C LYS A 499 5.60 -11.53 -2.07
N LEU A 500 5.77 -12.27 -0.98
CA LEU A 500 4.80 -13.25 -0.49
C LEU A 500 4.17 -12.78 0.82
N TYR A 501 2.85 -12.89 0.91
CA TYR A 501 2.04 -12.49 2.04
C TYR A 501 1.13 -13.64 2.49
N ILE A 502 0.78 -13.65 3.78
CA ILE A 502 -0.40 -14.34 4.31
C ILE A 502 -1.45 -13.27 4.57
N GLN A 503 -2.60 -13.45 3.95
CA GLN A 503 -3.74 -12.57 4.08
C GLN A 503 -4.45 -12.81 5.41
N GLN A 504 -4.88 -11.71 6.01
CA GLN A 504 -5.84 -11.73 7.09
C GLN A 504 -7.26 -11.83 6.51
N LEU A 505 -7.70 -13.06 6.19
CA LEU A 505 -9.04 -13.24 5.63
C LEU A 505 -10.11 -12.68 6.59
N ASP A 506 -10.87 -11.70 6.12
CA ASP A 506 -12.07 -11.23 6.82
C ASP A 506 -13.20 -12.21 6.53
N ASP A 507 -13.46 -13.14 7.46
CA ASP A 507 -14.50 -14.18 7.37
C ASP A 507 -15.92 -13.59 7.51
N LEU A 508 -16.18 -12.43 6.91
CA LEU A 508 -17.52 -11.92 6.71
C LEU A 508 -18.24 -12.90 5.79
N ALA A 509 -18.92 -13.84 6.45
CA ALA A 509 -19.81 -14.90 5.98
C ALA A 509 -21.01 -14.40 5.14
N TYR A 510 -20.88 -13.25 4.47
CA TYR A 510 -21.87 -12.60 3.63
C TYR A 510 -21.59 -12.75 2.14
N GLY A 511 -21.01 -13.89 1.72
CA GLY A 511 -21.31 -14.57 0.46
C GLY A 511 -21.12 -13.86 -0.89
N ASP A 512 -20.72 -12.58 -0.96
CA ASP A 512 -20.64 -11.85 -2.23
C ASP A 512 -19.40 -10.96 -2.41
N TYR A 513 -18.53 -10.73 -1.40
CA TYR A 513 -17.41 -9.77 -1.56
C TYR A 513 -16.10 -10.13 -0.83
N PRO A 514 -15.27 -11.03 -1.39
CA PRO A 514 -13.92 -11.35 -0.91
C PRO A 514 -12.86 -10.31 -1.34
N ASN A 515 -13.22 -9.03 -1.47
CA ASN A 515 -12.36 -8.05 -2.14
C ASN A 515 -11.14 -7.66 -1.29
N ASN A 516 -11.26 -7.71 0.04
CA ASN A 516 -10.15 -7.39 0.96
C ASN A 516 -9.02 -8.44 0.88
N ASP A 517 -9.36 -9.66 0.41
CA ASP A 517 -8.41 -10.75 0.20
C ASP A 517 -7.74 -10.66 -1.19
N ALA A 518 -8.00 -9.60 -1.96
CA ALA A 518 -7.43 -9.43 -3.29
C ALA A 518 -6.27 -8.43 -3.34
N VAL A 519 -5.99 -7.72 -2.24
CA VAL A 519 -4.92 -6.72 -2.12
C VAL A 519 -4.16 -6.91 -0.83
N VAL A 520 -2.97 -6.34 -0.73
CA VAL A 520 -2.25 -6.29 0.55
C VAL A 520 -2.91 -5.26 1.47
N THR A 521 -3.33 -5.69 2.65
CA THR A 521 -3.98 -4.81 3.65
C THR A 521 -3.15 -4.73 4.94
N VAL A 522 -3.42 -3.71 5.76
CA VAL A 522 -2.85 -3.65 7.12
C VAL A 522 -3.27 -4.89 7.90
N GLY A 523 -2.31 -5.53 8.57
CA GLY A 523 -2.51 -6.81 9.26
C GLY A 523 -1.96 -8.02 8.50
N ASP A 524 -1.85 -7.96 7.18
CA ASP A 524 -1.27 -9.05 6.38
C ASP A 524 0.17 -9.35 6.81
N LEU A 525 0.59 -10.61 6.71
CA LEU A 525 1.91 -11.03 7.15
C LEU A 525 2.84 -11.25 5.96
N ARG A 526 3.91 -10.47 5.85
CA ARG A 526 5.04 -10.68 4.94
C ARG A 526 5.78 -11.96 5.29
N LEU A 527 5.75 -12.92 4.36
CA LEU A 527 6.59 -14.12 4.41
C LEU A 527 7.89 -13.97 3.63
N TYR A 528 7.85 -13.18 2.56
CA TYR A 528 9.00 -12.87 1.74
C TYR A 528 8.91 -11.48 1.16
N VAL A 529 9.93 -10.67 1.37
CA VAL A 529 10.17 -9.45 0.57
C VAL A 529 11.66 -9.41 0.21
N PRO A 530 12.04 -9.11 -1.04
CA PRO A 530 13.45 -9.09 -1.42
C PRO A 530 14.21 -7.98 -0.69
N PHE A 531 15.42 -8.28 -0.20
CA PHE A 531 16.28 -7.30 0.49
C PHE A 531 16.77 -6.17 -0.44
N ASN A 532 16.78 -6.41 -1.75
CA ASN A 532 17.23 -5.46 -2.77
C ASN A 532 16.07 -4.68 -3.40
N ASP A 533 14.84 -4.86 -2.93
CA ASP A 533 13.72 -4.08 -3.39
C ASP A 533 13.86 -2.64 -2.88
N PRO A 534 13.93 -1.61 -3.76
CA PRO A 534 14.04 -0.19 -3.39
C PRO A 534 12.95 0.32 -2.46
N ILE A 535 11.82 -0.38 -2.41
CA ILE A 535 10.64 -0.02 -1.64
C ILE A 535 10.50 -0.92 -0.41
N SER A 536 11.34 -1.94 -0.31
CA SER A 536 11.45 -2.70 0.93
C SER A 536 11.99 -1.77 2.02
N PRO A 537 11.44 -1.84 3.25
CA PRO A 537 12.04 -1.19 4.41
C PRO A 537 13.49 -1.68 4.68
N TRP A 538 13.98 -2.66 3.91
CA TRP A 538 15.30 -3.27 4.01
C TRP A 538 16.27 -2.89 2.88
N TYR A 539 15.87 -2.06 1.90
CA TYR A 539 16.69 -1.70 0.72
C TYR A 539 18.10 -1.19 1.05
N GLU A 540 18.23 -0.44 2.14
CA GLU A 540 19.51 0.12 2.58
C GLU A 540 20.29 -0.80 3.51
N MET A 541 19.72 -1.95 3.91
CA MET A 541 20.45 -3.02 4.56
C MET A 541 21.31 -3.70 3.49
N THR A 542 22.44 -3.08 3.16
CA THR A 542 23.47 -3.74 2.36
C THR A 542 23.72 -5.10 3.01
N GLU A 543 23.56 -6.20 2.27
CA GLU A 543 24.15 -7.48 2.67
C GLU A 543 25.56 -7.13 3.12
N ALA A 544 25.84 -7.16 4.43
CA ALA A 544 27.17 -6.87 4.89
C ALA A 544 28.02 -7.90 4.14
N PRO A 545 28.87 -7.49 3.18
CA PRO A 545 29.55 -8.44 2.32
C PRO A 545 30.20 -9.43 3.26
N TRP A 546 29.88 -10.72 3.11
CA TRP A 546 30.30 -11.83 3.99
C TRP A 546 31.82 -11.80 4.14
N HIS A 547 32.31 -10.85 4.92
CA HIS A 547 33.70 -10.57 5.09
C HIS A 547 34.12 -11.58 6.12
N THR A 548 35.15 -12.32 5.78
CA THR A 548 35.89 -13.23 6.64
C THR A 548 36.22 -12.57 7.98
N VAL A 549 35.29 -12.60 8.94
CA VAL A 549 35.54 -12.15 10.30
C VAL A 549 36.12 -13.37 11.02
N GLU A 550 37.45 -13.40 11.14
CA GLU A 550 38.18 -14.30 12.05
C GLU A 550 37.89 -13.99 13.54
N ASP A 551 37.02 -13.04 13.84
CA ASP A 551 36.55 -12.69 15.19
C ASP A 551 35.13 -13.27 15.42
N ASP A 552 35.00 -14.12 16.44
CA ASP A 552 33.78 -14.83 16.88
C ASP A 552 32.62 -13.92 17.36
N ASN A 553 32.56 -12.66 16.93
CA ASN A 553 31.45 -11.76 17.21
C ASN A 553 30.54 -11.72 15.97
N ALA A 554 29.59 -12.65 15.94
CA ALA A 554 28.50 -12.68 14.97
C ALA A 554 27.89 -11.27 14.84
N TYR A 555 27.89 -10.74 13.62
CA TYR A 555 27.06 -9.59 13.30
C TYR A 555 25.62 -10.10 13.29
N GLU A 556 24.85 -9.65 14.27
CA GLU A 556 23.41 -9.75 14.30
C GLU A 556 22.89 -8.93 13.12
N VAL A 557 22.26 -9.60 12.15
CA VAL A 557 21.38 -8.89 11.21
C VAL A 557 20.24 -8.41 12.09
N VAL A 558 20.34 -7.16 12.55
CA VAL A 558 19.31 -6.51 13.36
C VAL A 558 18.21 -6.14 12.39
N TRP A 559 17.23 -7.04 12.28
CA TRP A 559 15.95 -6.73 11.65
C TRP A 559 15.37 -5.47 12.29
N PRO A 560 14.69 -4.59 11.54
CA PRO A 560 13.91 -3.52 12.15
C PRO A 560 12.90 -4.13 13.15
N ASP A 561 12.67 -3.45 14.26
CA ASP A 561 11.65 -3.85 15.24
C ASP A 561 10.22 -3.77 14.65
N CYS A 562 10.03 -3.10 13.51
CA CYS A 562 8.79 -3.20 12.74
C CYS A 562 8.75 -4.55 12.02
N GLY A 563 7.94 -5.46 12.57
CA GLY A 563 7.96 -6.88 12.27
C GLY A 563 7.49 -7.28 10.87
N THR A 564 7.05 -8.52 10.77
CA THR A 564 6.60 -9.17 9.53
C THR A 564 5.17 -8.82 9.14
N LYS A 565 4.43 -8.03 9.94
CA LYS A 565 3.09 -7.58 9.59
C LYS A 565 3.15 -6.27 8.81
N VAL A 566 2.24 -6.13 7.86
CA VAL A 566 1.95 -4.88 7.17
C VAL A 566 1.33 -3.93 8.17
N THR A 567 1.99 -2.80 8.40
CA THR A 567 1.53 -1.68 9.21
C THR A 567 1.11 -0.53 8.31
N MET A 568 0.41 0.45 8.87
CA MET A 568 0.18 1.71 8.14
C MET A 568 1.47 2.40 7.75
N CYS A 569 1.37 3.26 6.74
CA CYS A 569 2.44 4.08 6.18
C CYS A 569 3.52 3.27 5.46
N GLU A 570 3.32 1.95 5.31
CA GLU A 570 4.16 1.14 4.45
C GLU A 570 3.66 1.27 3.01
N LEU A 571 4.60 1.44 2.08
CA LEU A 571 4.32 1.72 0.67
C LEU A 571 3.58 0.59 -0.05
N ASP A 572 3.42 -0.57 0.58
CA ASP A 572 2.74 -1.76 0.05
C ASP A 572 1.39 -2.07 0.74
N SER A 573 0.85 -1.17 1.57
CA SER A 573 -0.47 -1.35 2.19
C SER A 573 -1.57 -0.62 1.42
N GLU A 574 -2.65 -1.34 1.07
CA GLU A 574 -3.89 -0.74 0.57
C GLU A 574 -4.87 -0.47 1.71
N PHE A 575 -5.55 0.67 1.63
CA PHE A 575 -6.49 1.10 2.66
C PHE A 575 -7.90 0.66 2.30
N THR A 576 -8.22 -0.59 2.65
CA THR A 576 -9.55 -1.14 2.45
C THR A 576 -10.52 -0.66 3.53
N LEU A 577 -11.60 0.00 3.12
CA LEU A 577 -12.72 0.36 3.96
C LEU A 577 -13.58 -0.88 4.26
N SER A 578 -13.72 -1.17 5.55
CA SER A 578 -14.55 -2.27 6.06
C SER A 578 -16.04 -2.06 5.76
N THR A 579 -16.87 -3.06 6.11
CA THR A 579 -18.33 -2.96 5.98
C THR A 579 -18.87 -1.65 6.56
N PRO A 580 -19.86 -1.03 5.88
CA PRO A 580 -20.38 0.27 6.29
C PRO A 580 -20.85 0.25 7.75
N VAL A 581 -20.38 1.23 8.53
CA VAL A 581 -20.80 1.40 9.93
C VAL A 581 -22.29 1.71 9.97
N PHE A 582 -22.73 2.58 9.06
CA PHE A 582 -24.11 2.91 8.81
C PHE A 582 -24.24 3.63 7.45
N ALA A 583 -25.40 3.48 6.82
CA ALA A 583 -25.81 4.28 5.68
C ALA A 583 -26.85 5.30 6.16
N ASN A 584 -26.60 6.60 5.93
CA ASN A 584 -27.49 7.73 6.28
C ASN A 584 -27.56 8.14 7.78
N TYR A 585 -28.63 8.84 8.14
CA TYR A 585 -28.97 9.20 9.52
C TYR A 585 -29.53 7.97 10.24
N GLY A 586 -28.81 7.47 11.25
CA GLY A 586 -29.23 6.29 12.03
C GLY A 586 -30.61 6.48 12.65
N GLU A 587 -31.44 5.44 12.63
CA GLU A 587 -32.68 5.44 13.42
C GLU A 587 -32.35 5.47 14.92
N ALA A 588 -33.39 5.65 15.76
CA ALA A 588 -33.19 5.59 17.20
C ALA A 588 -32.62 4.23 17.60
N ASN A 589 -31.52 4.25 18.36
CA ASN A 589 -30.73 3.10 18.80
C ASN A 589 -29.90 2.40 17.71
N GLU A 590 -29.57 3.10 16.62
CA GLU A 590 -28.65 2.64 15.59
C GLU A 590 -27.48 3.62 15.45
N PRO A 591 -26.29 3.16 15.04
CA PRO A 591 -25.19 4.06 14.72
C PRO A 591 -25.59 5.07 13.64
N GLY A 592 -25.12 6.30 13.74
CA GLY A 592 -25.32 7.29 12.68
C GLY A 592 -25.19 8.74 13.09
N ILE A 593 -25.38 9.64 12.12
CA ILE A 593 -25.34 11.09 12.38
C ILE A 593 -26.56 11.51 13.21
N LYS A 594 -26.30 12.09 14.37
CA LYS A 594 -27.29 12.60 15.32
C LYS A 594 -26.90 13.97 15.84
N TYR A 595 -27.80 14.61 16.57
CA TYR A 595 -27.51 15.89 17.20
C TYR A 595 -28.00 15.96 18.64
N SER A 596 -27.30 16.76 19.44
CA SER A 596 -27.63 17.07 20.82
C SER A 596 -28.35 18.42 20.87
N GLU A 597 -29.63 18.38 21.23
CA GLU A 597 -30.51 19.54 21.40
C GLU A 597 -30.19 20.26 22.72
N ARG A 598 -29.72 21.51 22.65
CA ARG A 598 -29.25 22.27 23.82
C ARG A 598 -30.10 23.48 24.17
N ASP A 599 -30.80 24.07 23.22
CA ASP A 599 -31.57 25.30 23.43
C ASP A 599 -33.05 25.06 23.74
N GLY A 600 -33.49 23.80 23.58
CA GLY A 600 -34.83 23.30 23.85
C GLY A 600 -35.82 23.64 22.74
N ASP A 601 -35.34 23.95 21.54
CA ASP A 601 -36.19 24.07 20.37
C ASP A 601 -36.59 22.67 19.83
N THR A 602 -37.11 22.60 18.61
CA THR A 602 -37.67 21.35 18.06
C THR A 602 -36.88 20.84 16.87
N GLY A 603 -35.67 21.35 16.66
CA GLY A 603 -34.89 21.16 15.46
C GLY A 603 -33.40 21.34 15.68
N PHE A 604 -32.60 21.15 14.63
CA PHE A 604 -31.16 21.44 14.72
C PHE A 604 -30.91 22.93 14.51
N GLY A 605 -30.39 23.60 15.54
CA GLY A 605 -30.09 25.02 15.59
C GLY A 605 -28.58 25.33 15.69
N VAL A 606 -28.26 26.62 15.69
CA VAL A 606 -26.87 27.12 15.84
C VAL A 606 -26.28 26.90 17.23
N ASP A 607 -27.09 26.49 18.20
CA ASP A 607 -26.68 26.22 19.57
C ASP A 607 -26.53 24.70 19.86
N ASP A 608 -26.86 23.86 18.87
CA ASP A 608 -26.75 22.42 18.95
C ASP A 608 -25.40 21.92 18.43
N ASN A 609 -25.09 20.68 18.81
CA ASN A 609 -23.89 19.99 18.38
C ASN A 609 -24.27 18.72 17.62
N ALA A 610 -23.57 18.43 16.52
CA ALA A 610 -23.75 17.20 15.76
C ALA A 610 -22.65 16.18 16.09
N TYR A 611 -23.04 14.91 16.11
CA TYR A 611 -22.14 13.79 16.40
C TYR A 611 -22.43 12.63 15.45
N ILE A 612 -21.45 11.77 15.25
CA ILE A 612 -21.67 10.39 14.84
C ILE A 612 -21.80 9.57 16.11
N ASP A 613 -23.00 9.06 16.37
CA ASP A 613 -23.28 8.10 17.44
C ASP A 613 -22.75 6.74 17.00
N MET A 614 -21.59 6.33 17.49
CA MET A 614 -20.89 5.14 17.01
C MET A 614 -21.45 3.86 17.65
N ASP A 615 -21.96 3.95 18.88
CA ASP A 615 -22.47 2.80 19.62
C ASP A 615 -24.00 2.65 19.55
N GLY A 616 -24.67 3.62 18.91
CA GLY A 616 -26.11 3.62 18.70
C GLY A 616 -26.88 3.70 20.02
N ASN A 617 -26.36 4.34 21.06
CA ASN A 617 -27.03 4.40 22.36
C ASN A 617 -27.97 5.61 22.53
N ASP A 618 -28.08 6.48 21.50
CA ASP A 618 -28.84 7.73 21.49
C ASP A 618 -28.40 8.76 22.55
N VAL A 619 -27.13 8.75 22.95
CA VAL A 619 -26.54 9.66 23.96
C VAL A 619 -25.07 9.93 23.63
N VAL A 620 -24.60 11.16 23.79
CA VAL A 620 -23.17 11.47 23.67
C VAL A 620 -22.37 10.64 24.68
N SER A 621 -21.52 9.76 24.18
CA SER A 621 -20.81 8.74 24.96
C SER A 621 -19.36 8.62 24.51
N THR A 622 -18.54 7.88 25.28
CA THR A 622 -17.15 7.66 24.89
C THR A 622 -17.14 6.84 23.60
N GLY A 623 -16.52 7.36 22.55
CA GLY A 623 -16.46 6.67 21.25
C GLY A 623 -17.06 7.46 20.09
N ASP A 624 -18.04 8.33 20.37
CA ASP A 624 -18.71 9.16 19.37
C ASP A 624 -17.76 10.17 18.72
N ILE A 625 -18.06 10.57 17.49
CA ILE A 625 -17.26 11.58 16.77
C ILE A 625 -18.01 12.91 16.74
N ARG A 626 -17.32 14.00 17.06
CA ARG A 626 -17.90 15.35 16.94
C ARG A 626 -17.88 15.79 15.47
N LEU A 627 -19.02 16.23 14.95
CA LEU A 627 -19.10 16.86 13.62
C LEU A 627 -19.11 18.39 13.69
N THR A 628 -19.28 18.94 14.89
CA THR A 628 -19.25 20.39 15.17
C THR A 628 -18.38 20.68 16.38
N ASP A 629 -17.80 21.87 16.42
CA ASP A 629 -17.14 22.36 17.63
C ASP A 629 -18.10 22.39 18.83
N VAL A 630 -17.69 21.73 19.91
CA VAL A 630 -18.46 21.62 21.14
C VAL A 630 -17.89 22.58 22.16
N SER A 631 -18.67 23.60 22.53
CA SER A 631 -18.39 24.43 23.70
C SER A 631 -19.29 24.07 24.87
N ILE A 632 -18.72 23.60 25.98
CA ILE A 632 -19.47 23.29 27.20
C ILE A 632 -19.22 24.36 28.25
N ASN A 633 -20.31 25.04 28.63
CA ASN A 633 -20.33 26.09 29.65
C ASN A 633 -19.36 27.25 29.41
N GLY A 634 -18.84 27.42 28.18
CA GLY A 634 -17.87 28.45 27.83
C GLY A 634 -16.47 28.27 28.42
N GLU A 635 -16.18 27.10 29.03
CA GLU A 635 -14.89 26.79 29.66
C GLU A 635 -14.13 25.68 28.92
N TRP A 636 -14.83 24.81 28.20
CA TRP A 636 -14.23 23.70 27.45
C TRP A 636 -14.60 23.84 25.99
N PHE A 637 -13.61 23.76 25.11
CA PHE A 637 -13.76 23.77 23.67
C PHE A 637 -13.17 22.48 23.13
N TYR A 638 -14.01 21.67 22.49
CA TYR A 638 -13.58 20.47 21.79
C TYR A 638 -13.82 20.70 20.30
N TYR A 639 -12.76 20.56 19.51
CA TYR A 639 -12.83 20.70 18.06
C TYR A 639 -13.74 19.62 17.45
N ASN A 640 -14.37 19.93 16.33
CA ASN A 640 -14.94 18.92 15.45
C ASN A 640 -13.88 17.90 14.99
N ASN A 641 -14.33 16.78 14.42
CA ASN A 641 -13.51 15.65 13.98
C ASN A 641 -12.64 15.04 15.08
N THR A 642 -13.08 15.17 16.32
CA THR A 642 -12.43 14.54 17.48
C THR A 642 -13.34 13.51 18.12
N LYS A 643 -12.73 12.42 18.59
CA LYS A 643 -13.40 11.41 19.39
C LYS A 643 -13.80 11.95 20.76
N VAL A 644 -14.99 11.60 21.23
CA VAL A 644 -15.41 11.83 22.61
C VAL A 644 -14.63 10.86 23.50
N GLY A 645 -13.55 11.34 24.11
CA GLY A 645 -12.77 10.60 25.11
C GLY A 645 -13.40 10.54 26.51
N ASP A 646 -12.88 9.64 27.34
CA ASP A 646 -13.35 9.41 28.70
C ASP A 646 -13.26 10.65 29.59
N GLN A 647 -12.27 11.51 29.36
CA GLN A 647 -12.06 12.75 30.08
C GLN A 647 -13.09 13.85 29.78
N HIS A 648 -13.95 13.69 28.78
CA HIS A 648 -14.91 14.71 28.33
C HIS A 648 -16.27 14.66 29.07
N GLU A 649 -16.26 14.53 30.40
CA GLU A 649 -17.48 14.41 31.23
C GLU A 649 -18.50 15.54 31.06
N GLY A 650 -18.09 16.72 30.59
CA GLY A 650 -19.01 17.82 30.29
C GLY A 650 -19.81 17.63 28.99
N ASP A 651 -19.30 16.79 28.08
CA ASP A 651 -19.90 16.47 26.79
C ASP A 651 -20.77 15.22 26.87
N LYS A 652 -20.40 14.27 27.73
CA LYS A 652 -21.12 13.00 27.85
C LYS A 652 -22.51 13.17 28.50
N GLY A 653 -23.43 12.31 28.12
CA GLY A 653 -24.75 12.19 28.73
C GLY A 653 -25.85 13.06 28.13
N HIS A 654 -25.55 13.87 27.11
CA HIS A 654 -26.59 14.60 26.37
C HIS A 654 -27.32 13.64 25.44
N ALA A 655 -28.64 13.68 25.42
CA ALA A 655 -29.43 12.82 24.54
C ALA A 655 -29.21 13.23 23.08
N LEU A 656 -28.98 12.23 22.23
CA LEU A 656 -28.87 12.39 20.79
C LEU A 656 -30.23 12.12 20.15
N LEU A 657 -30.65 13.02 19.30
CA LEU A 657 -31.84 12.89 18.47
C LEU A 657 -31.40 12.51 17.05
N PRO A 658 -32.12 11.58 16.38
CA PRO A 658 -31.86 11.28 14.98
C PRO A 658 -31.88 12.56 14.15
N GLY A 659 -30.87 12.77 13.32
CA GLY A 659 -30.91 13.80 12.29
C GLY A 659 -32.04 13.44 11.32
N ASN A 660 -33.22 14.03 11.47
CA ASN A 660 -34.28 13.75 10.51
C ASN A 660 -33.86 14.31 9.13
N GLU A 661 -34.19 13.62 8.03
CA GLU A 661 -33.88 14.06 6.66
C GLU A 661 -34.38 15.48 6.33
N SER A 662 -35.27 16.03 7.17
CA SER A 662 -35.91 17.31 6.98
C SER A 662 -35.04 18.48 7.44
N VAL A 663 -34.24 18.97 6.49
CA VAL A 663 -34.03 20.41 6.24
C VAL A 663 -33.19 21.19 7.27
N GLU A 664 -33.09 20.79 8.54
CA GLU A 664 -32.50 21.64 9.59
C GLU A 664 -30.97 21.50 9.69
N ILE A 665 -30.42 20.28 9.64
CA ILE A 665 -28.97 20.07 9.45
C ILE A 665 -28.54 20.60 8.08
N LYS A 666 -29.38 20.41 7.04
CA LYS A 666 -29.12 20.86 5.66
C LYS A 666 -29.07 22.39 5.48
N LEU A 667 -29.64 23.15 6.42
CA LEU A 667 -29.75 24.61 6.34
C LEU A 667 -29.02 25.33 7.48
N SER A 668 -28.34 24.61 8.36
CA SER A 668 -27.59 25.28 9.42
C SER A 668 -26.42 26.03 8.78
N ASP A 669 -26.35 27.35 9.01
CA ASP A 669 -25.19 28.19 8.66
C ASP A 669 -23.92 27.80 9.46
N ARG A 670 -23.99 26.74 10.28
CA ARG A 670 -22.82 26.13 10.88
C ARG A 670 -22.15 25.29 9.81
N ASP A 671 -20.87 25.56 9.65
CA ASP A 671 -19.93 24.82 8.85
C ASP A 671 -19.84 23.39 9.40
N LEU A 672 -20.83 22.55 9.11
CA LEU A 672 -20.71 21.08 9.07
C LEU A 672 -19.79 20.68 7.89
N LEU A 673 -18.82 21.56 7.60
CA LEU A 673 -17.77 21.60 6.62
C LEU A 673 -18.16 21.74 5.15
N GLY A 674 -19.45 21.83 4.78
CA GLY A 674 -19.83 21.62 3.37
C GLY A 674 -19.39 20.23 2.85
N VAL A 675 -19.03 19.35 3.77
CA VAL A 675 -18.32 18.08 3.58
C VAL A 675 -19.29 16.94 3.42
N VAL A 676 -20.42 16.94 4.12
CA VAL A 676 -21.36 15.83 3.97
C VAL A 676 -22.13 16.03 2.65
N PRO A 677 -21.88 15.23 1.60
CA PRO A 677 -22.65 15.31 0.37
C PRO A 677 -24.10 15.04 0.71
N PHE A 678 -24.99 15.91 0.23
CA PHE A 678 -26.39 15.88 0.65
C PHE A 678 -27.21 14.77 -0.02
N ASP A 679 -26.60 14.04 -0.96
CA ASP A 679 -27.18 12.94 -1.73
C ASP A 679 -26.41 11.64 -1.45
N GLY A 680 -26.81 10.94 -0.37
CA GLY A 680 -26.39 9.55 -0.07
C GLY A 680 -24.89 9.36 0.17
N PHE A 681 -24.47 9.33 1.43
CA PHE A 681 -23.12 8.95 1.84
C PHE A 681 -23.15 7.68 2.68
N THR A 682 -21.99 7.05 2.78
CA THR A 682 -21.75 5.92 3.67
C THR A 682 -20.61 6.29 4.61
N VAL A 683 -20.72 5.98 5.89
CA VAL A 683 -19.57 6.11 6.80
C VAL A 683 -18.92 4.75 6.92
N ARG A 684 -17.62 4.69 6.63
CA ARG A 684 -16.83 3.45 6.69
C ARG A 684 -15.64 3.61 7.60
N ILE A 685 -15.22 2.50 8.17
CA ILE A 685 -14.05 2.41 9.04
C ILE A 685 -12.91 1.80 8.23
N PHE A 686 -11.77 2.46 8.27
CA PHE A 686 -10.50 1.80 8.02
C PHE A 686 -10.05 1.19 9.35
N ASP A 687 -10.22 -0.14 9.45
CA ASP A 687 -9.95 -0.91 10.66
C ASP A 687 -8.47 -1.21 10.73
N ASN A 688 -7.80 -0.38 11.51
CA ASN A 688 -6.37 -0.21 11.40
C ASN A 688 -5.60 -1.12 12.37
N ASP A 689 -6.22 -1.47 13.49
CA ASP A 689 -5.72 -2.52 14.35
C ASP A 689 -6.25 -3.91 13.97
N CYS A 690 -7.03 -3.96 12.88
CA CYS A 690 -7.63 -5.17 12.31
C CYS A 690 -8.52 -5.90 13.32
N SER A 691 -9.10 -5.16 14.27
CA SER A 691 -9.90 -5.69 15.37
C SER A 691 -11.33 -6.08 14.94
N GLY A 692 -11.73 -5.80 13.70
CA GLY A 692 -13.06 -6.02 13.16
C GLY A 692 -14.11 -5.05 13.71
N GLY A 693 -13.71 -4.01 14.45
CA GLY A 693 -14.64 -3.06 15.05
C GLY A 693 -13.98 -1.74 15.41
N TRP A 694 -14.81 -0.72 15.68
CA TRP A 694 -14.33 0.62 15.99
C TRP A 694 -13.44 0.69 17.24
N SER A 695 -12.14 0.76 17.03
CA SER A 695 -11.11 0.96 18.02
C SER A 695 -10.76 2.45 18.17
N CYS A 696 -9.77 2.79 19.01
CA CYS A 696 -9.22 4.15 19.04
C CYS A 696 -8.07 4.36 18.05
N VAL A 697 -7.65 3.29 17.36
CA VAL A 697 -6.56 3.24 16.39
C VAL A 697 -7.09 3.36 14.97
N ASP A 698 -8.41 3.18 14.76
CA ASP A 698 -9.04 3.25 13.45
C ASP A 698 -9.17 4.66 12.88
N ALA A 699 -9.26 4.71 11.55
CA ALA A 699 -9.66 5.90 10.81
C ALA A 699 -11.10 5.77 10.32
N LEU A 700 -11.78 6.91 10.21
CA LEU A 700 -13.17 7.01 9.78
C LEU A 700 -13.25 7.87 8.54
N TYR A 701 -13.84 7.33 7.48
CA TYR A 701 -14.03 8.01 6.21
C TYR A 701 -15.50 8.17 5.90
N LEU A 702 -15.82 9.30 5.29
CA LEU A 702 -17.07 9.51 4.60
C LEU A 702 -16.85 9.07 3.16
N ASP A 703 -17.34 7.88 2.84
CA ASP A 703 -17.44 7.37 1.48
C ASP A 703 -18.57 8.13 0.77
N VAL A 704 -18.14 9.03 -0.10
CA VAL A 704 -19.03 9.84 -0.94
C VAL A 704 -19.37 8.98 -2.14
N ASN A 705 -20.54 8.32 -2.12
CA ASN A 705 -20.96 7.41 -3.21
C ASN A 705 -20.68 8.02 -4.59
N ASP A 706 -19.60 7.59 -5.23
CA ASP A 706 -19.45 7.67 -6.66
C ASP A 706 -20.52 6.72 -7.24
N SER A 707 -21.26 7.17 -8.24
CA SER A 707 -22.40 6.42 -8.74
C SER A 707 -22.02 5.22 -9.64
N HIS A 708 -20.74 4.97 -9.81
CA HIS A 708 -20.10 4.08 -10.78
C HIS A 708 -19.34 2.91 -10.15
N THR A 709 -18.84 3.02 -8.92
CA THR A 709 -18.26 1.94 -8.14
C THR A 709 -19.30 1.46 -7.12
N SER A 710 -20.16 0.52 -7.52
CA SER A 710 -21.15 -0.05 -6.60
C SER A 710 -20.54 -0.75 -5.37
N ASP A 711 -19.22 -0.84 -5.29
CA ASP A 711 -18.43 -1.61 -4.35
C ASP A 711 -17.16 -0.82 -3.91
N ASP A 712 -17.23 0.49 -3.65
CA ASP A 712 -16.05 1.24 -3.16
C ASP A 712 -15.69 0.78 -1.74
N HIS A 713 -14.77 -0.17 -1.68
CA HIS A 713 -14.19 -0.76 -0.47
C HIS A 713 -12.80 -0.17 -0.20
N PHE A 714 -12.45 0.92 -0.86
CA PHE A 714 -11.15 1.58 -0.72
C PHE A 714 -11.36 3.04 -0.36
N VAL A 715 -10.36 3.64 0.28
CA VAL A 715 -10.30 5.10 0.39
C VAL A 715 -9.91 5.65 -0.99
N THR A 716 -10.80 6.41 -1.62
CA THR A 716 -10.58 6.99 -2.95
C THR A 716 -10.45 8.51 -2.88
N HIS A 717 -10.03 9.13 -3.98
CA HIS A 717 -9.98 10.59 -4.07
C HIS A 717 -11.40 11.16 -3.97
N GLY A 718 -11.59 12.22 -3.18
CA GLY A 718 -12.91 12.81 -2.94
C GLY A 718 -13.56 12.33 -1.63
N ASP A 719 -13.12 11.19 -1.09
CA ASP A 719 -13.51 10.75 0.25
C ASP A 719 -13.13 11.78 1.30
N ILE A 720 -13.84 11.79 2.44
CA ILE A 720 -13.58 12.78 3.48
C ILE A 720 -13.17 12.11 4.77
N ARG A 721 -11.98 12.49 5.26
CA ARG A 721 -11.45 12.07 6.56
C ARG A 721 -12.33 12.64 7.65
N LEU A 722 -13.10 11.80 8.33
CA LEU A 722 -13.89 12.22 9.49
C LEU A 722 -13.06 12.14 10.77
N PHE A 723 -12.16 11.17 10.85
CA PHE A 723 -11.25 10.99 11.99
C PHE A 723 -10.03 10.18 11.55
N ILE A 724 -8.84 10.69 11.84
CA ILE A 724 -7.58 9.94 11.82
C ILE A 724 -6.90 10.22 13.15
N LYS A 725 -6.45 9.18 13.86
CA LYS A 725 -5.76 9.40 15.13
C LYS A 725 -4.38 10.04 14.85
N PRO A 726 -3.95 11.08 15.60
CA PRO A 726 -2.64 11.72 15.39
C PRO A 726 -1.41 10.82 15.55
N GLU A 727 -1.57 9.61 16.10
CA GLU A 727 -0.47 8.63 16.23
C GLU A 727 -0.34 7.73 14.98
N LEU A 728 -1.33 7.76 14.08
CA LEU A 728 -1.23 7.12 12.76
C LEU A 728 -0.46 7.99 11.77
N THR A 729 -0.26 9.27 12.11
CA THR A 729 0.23 10.32 11.21
C THR A 729 1.67 10.73 11.54
N SER A 730 2.45 9.92 12.26
CA SER A 730 3.84 10.24 12.60
C SER A 730 4.80 9.21 12.02
N ASP A 731 5.59 9.65 11.04
CA ASP A 731 6.67 8.88 10.41
C ASP A 731 7.55 8.16 11.46
N GLN A 732 7.46 6.83 11.53
CA GLN A 732 8.36 6.00 12.34
C GLN A 732 9.74 5.77 11.71
N ASN A 733 10.04 6.43 10.59
CA ASN A 733 11.34 6.30 9.93
C ASN A 733 12.44 7.13 10.63
N GLY A 734 12.98 6.58 11.73
CA GLY A 734 14.35 6.87 12.13
C GLY A 734 14.66 6.95 13.64
N GLY A 735 14.56 5.84 14.37
CA GLY A 735 15.58 5.46 15.37
C GLY A 735 15.95 6.42 16.51
N GLU A 736 15.06 7.31 16.95
CA GLU A 736 15.13 7.90 18.30
C GLU A 736 13.85 7.53 19.05
N GLU A 737 14.00 7.26 20.36
CA GLU A 737 12.94 6.83 21.28
C GLU A 737 11.59 7.52 20.99
N PRO A 738 10.45 6.83 21.24
CA PRO A 738 9.11 7.36 20.97
C PRO A 738 9.08 8.81 21.39
N GLN A 739 8.92 9.69 20.40
CA GLN A 739 8.69 11.10 20.64
C GLN A 739 7.63 11.16 21.72
N GLY A 740 8.00 11.73 22.87
CA GLY A 740 7.09 11.91 23.97
C GLY A 740 5.82 12.60 23.48
N PRO A 741 4.75 12.63 24.30
CA PRO A 741 3.51 13.31 23.93
C PRO A 741 3.86 14.66 23.32
N THR A 742 3.27 14.97 22.16
CA THR A 742 3.35 16.23 21.40
C THR A 742 3.96 17.33 22.27
N PRO A 743 5.14 17.88 21.93
CA PRO A 743 5.93 18.65 22.87
C PRO A 743 5.06 19.63 23.66
N ASP A 744 5.16 19.57 24.99
CA ASP A 744 4.35 20.32 25.95
C ASP A 744 4.69 21.83 25.87
N TYR A 745 4.44 22.48 24.73
CA TYR A 745 4.54 23.92 24.54
C TYR A 745 3.30 24.62 25.05
N ASN A 746 2.19 23.91 25.24
CA ASN A 746 0.96 24.45 25.85
C ASN A 746 1.22 25.02 27.24
N GLN A 747 2.23 24.53 27.97
CA GLN A 747 2.63 25.17 29.23
C GLN A 747 3.18 26.59 29.05
N PHE A 748 3.63 26.94 27.84
CA PHE A 748 4.14 28.25 27.47
C PHE A 748 3.17 29.04 26.60
N ASP A 749 2.25 28.43 25.84
CA ASP A 749 1.08 29.11 25.23
C ASP A 749 0.01 29.37 26.31
N ALA A 750 0.27 30.38 27.15
CA ALA A 750 -0.51 30.67 28.33
C ALA A 750 -1.91 31.21 28.03
N ASP A 751 -2.18 31.63 26.79
CA ASP A 751 -3.52 32.01 26.33
C ASP A 751 -4.15 31.02 25.33
N GLU A 752 -3.50 29.87 25.10
CA GLU A 752 -3.98 28.70 24.33
C GLU A 752 -4.48 29.09 22.94
N ASN A 753 -3.82 30.08 22.31
CA ASN A 753 -4.25 30.64 21.04
C ASN A 753 -3.54 30.01 19.82
N GLY A 754 -2.61 29.08 20.05
CA GLY A 754 -1.83 28.39 19.02
C GLY A 754 -0.59 29.17 18.55
N GLU A 755 -0.37 30.39 19.05
CA GLU A 755 0.78 31.25 18.77
C GLU A 755 1.57 31.53 20.06
N ILE A 756 2.84 31.14 20.10
CA ILE A 756 3.73 31.59 21.17
C ILE A 756 3.95 33.10 21.00
N SER A 757 3.47 33.90 21.94
CA SER A 757 3.76 35.34 21.95
C SER A 757 5.18 35.61 22.43
N GLY A 758 5.66 36.84 22.22
CA GLY A 758 6.99 37.23 22.69
C GLY A 758 7.13 37.19 24.22
N THR A 759 6.01 37.23 24.96
CA THR A 759 6.01 37.09 26.43
C THR A 759 6.17 35.62 26.83
N GLU A 760 5.58 34.72 26.07
CA GLU A 760 5.58 33.28 26.30
C GLU A 760 6.91 32.64 25.93
N LEU A 761 7.48 33.07 24.79
CA LEU A 761 8.87 32.75 24.46
C LEU A 761 9.84 33.21 25.55
N SER A 762 9.60 34.39 26.14
CA SER A 762 10.43 34.87 27.25
C SER A 762 10.31 33.98 28.48
N ASN A 763 9.13 33.41 28.76
CA ASN A 763 8.92 32.48 29.86
C ASN A 763 9.62 31.14 29.61
N ALA A 764 9.60 30.63 28.37
CA ALA A 764 10.34 29.44 27.97
C ALA A 764 11.85 29.63 28.13
N ILE A 765 12.39 30.78 27.68
CA ILE A 765 13.82 31.11 27.87
C ILE A 765 14.18 31.20 29.36
N ASP A 766 13.31 31.78 30.19
CA ASP A 766 13.53 31.83 31.64
C ASP A 766 13.51 30.42 32.27
N ALA A 767 12.60 29.54 31.83
CA ALA A 767 12.55 28.14 32.24
C ALA A 767 13.84 27.38 31.86
N PHE A 768 14.38 27.62 30.66
CA PHE A 768 15.67 27.06 30.24
C PHE A 768 16.81 27.50 31.15
N TYR A 769 16.88 28.80 31.51
CA TYR A 769 17.92 29.28 32.42
C TYR A 769 17.76 28.78 33.86
N LEU A 770 16.56 28.39 34.26
CA LEU A 770 16.27 27.76 35.55
C LEU A 770 16.56 26.25 35.54
N GLY A 771 16.73 25.66 34.36
CA GLY A 771 16.93 24.22 34.16
C GLY A 771 15.63 23.42 34.22
N ASP A 772 14.50 24.09 33.99
CA ASP A 772 13.17 23.48 33.98
C ASP A 772 12.84 22.85 32.61
N ILE A 773 13.51 23.31 31.53
CA ILE A 773 13.45 22.71 30.18
C ILE A 773 14.85 22.55 29.59
N SER A 774 14.99 21.67 28.60
CA SER A 774 16.25 21.37 27.91
C SER A 774 16.64 22.47 26.90
N GLY A 775 17.87 22.38 26.36
CA GLY A 775 18.31 23.29 25.31
C GLY A 775 17.66 22.99 23.96
N ASP A 776 17.22 21.76 23.75
CA ASP A 776 16.54 21.32 22.54
C ASP A 776 15.08 21.82 22.58
N ASP A 777 14.40 21.65 23.73
CA ASP A 777 13.04 22.14 23.96
C ASP A 777 12.92 23.66 23.72
N VAL A 778 13.89 24.46 24.19
CA VAL A 778 13.85 25.92 23.98
C VAL A 778 14.17 26.31 22.54
N SER A 779 14.94 25.49 21.81
CA SER A 779 15.20 25.71 20.39
C SER A 779 13.92 25.52 19.58
N GLU A 780 13.18 24.46 19.89
CA GLU A 780 11.94 24.12 19.22
C GLU A 780 10.83 25.17 19.49
N ILE A 781 10.71 25.66 20.73
CA ILE A 781 9.80 26.78 21.06
C ILE A 781 10.18 28.07 20.31
N ILE A 782 11.49 28.30 20.11
CA ILE A 782 11.98 29.45 19.32
C ILE A 782 11.57 29.28 17.85
N ASP A 783 11.70 28.07 17.30
CA ASP A 783 11.33 27.79 15.91
C ASP A 783 9.80 27.92 15.71
N TYR A 784 9.00 27.39 16.63
CA TYR A 784 7.55 27.57 16.65
C TYR A 784 7.13 29.05 16.73
N PHE A 785 7.79 29.85 17.57
CA PHE A 785 7.60 31.30 17.66
C PHE A 785 7.90 32.02 16.33
N TYR A 786 8.94 31.61 15.60
CA TYR A 786 9.35 32.26 14.36
C TYR A 786 8.53 31.86 13.14
N LEU A 787 7.97 30.65 13.16
CA LEU A 787 7.13 30.11 12.10
C LEU A 787 5.64 30.46 12.29
N GLY A 788 5.27 31.02 13.44
CA GLY A 788 3.94 31.56 13.70
C GLY A 788 2.88 30.48 13.93
N GLY A 789 3.28 29.33 14.50
CA GLY A 789 2.40 28.19 14.79
C GLY A 789 1.89 27.41 13.56
N ALA A 790 1.70 28.07 12.42
CA ALA A 790 1.11 27.49 11.22
C ALA A 790 2.08 26.66 10.35
N GLY A 791 3.32 26.43 10.81
CA GLY A 791 4.34 25.66 10.08
C GLY A 791 4.85 24.43 10.82
N TYR A 792 4.18 24.04 11.91
CA TYR A 792 4.51 22.89 12.77
C TYR A 792 3.26 22.09 13.19
N LEU A 793 2.07 22.46 12.69
CA LEU A 793 0.80 21.75 12.87
C LEU A 793 0.33 21.22 11.52
#